data_AF-A0A812N3Y7-F1
#
_entry.id   AF-A0A812N3Y7-F1
#
_cell.length_a   1.000
_cell.length_b   1.000
_cell.length_c   1.000
_cell.angle_alpha   90.00
_cell.angle_beta   90.00
_cell.angle_gamma   90.00
#
_symmetry.space_group_name_H-M   'P 1'
#
loop_
_entity.id
_entity.type
_entity.pdbx_description
1 polymer ?
#
loop_
_entity_poly.entity_id
_entity_poly.type
_entity_poly.pdbx_seq_one_letter_code
_entity_poly.pdbx_strand_id
1 'polypeptide(L)'
;MADPLPWTPRPGLCATNFLGGLPGNGAVLRVPRPWRPAARDEAAGPFFSTRSAILAAVSWPSARRLCRRCLVLRKQQQGKVSFKDLLRSSEAPVEKASCAEWGCRCSLEGKLCPFTWRDYRRRHPAVGAISRWYERDGEELPEVFRAAEAPGYRTTGKMAIGPGRRGACVIGLFKKGGWKVVPVRDCQANHPAIVAAVHSLQEVLDELYGVVKPFNHDGPAKSISREGLLRYVEFSLERSSGLVQLVLVWNGRRGQDSPQLTKLLQKLWPQDAGNASFGAWHSIWVHWREPDPSLMRAIHSKKPEAWEQVRPSDAARSATSGEVVECLDGLSFAFGPASFRQPNLAVFEQILRDMKSSLCELVAGGAMQSSQHLRILELCGGVGVIGMSLADAVARMEEVGKVTLLSTDVNPNCAGPFQANAERNFGPEGREGLSLKFSALNASEALASLAGPEGGADVLVLDPPRRGLATRHWVQGLVGGEGEAASIRSSSVRVVIYMSCGHESFMADADRLTGRNPKADASFGPPFRLLSLRCYDMLPFTEHIETLGVFVREEVGDGKPPESVERDMLQISPEEKLQCQFLIGIEQDSEFNVRQRIFGERGHHMKIIAKRTGAKLRLRGLGSGFKEGPERVVSSDPLMLCVSSTDDQGHQEAVRLVEELLTGVHNQYRDFCSSTGRRIPALKVEVNHGPRPGSR
;
A
#
# COMPACT_ATOMS: atom_id res chain seq x y z
N MET A 1 29.88 -48.05 -24.74
CA MET A 1 31.17 -47.88 -25.44
C MET A 1 31.33 -46.41 -25.80
N ALA A 2 32.58 -45.97 -26.01
CA ALA A 2 33.02 -44.60 -26.32
C ALA A 2 32.97 -43.59 -25.14
N ASP A 3 34.13 -43.42 -24.50
CA ASP A 3 34.53 -42.19 -23.79
C ASP A 3 34.67 -41.01 -24.77
N PRO A 4 34.83 -39.78 -24.25
CA PRO A 4 36.15 -39.17 -24.44
C PRO A 4 36.79 -38.54 -23.20
N LEU A 5 38.12 -38.36 -23.32
CA LEU A 5 39.14 -38.13 -22.29
C LEU A 5 39.11 -36.75 -21.58
N PRO A 6 39.78 -36.62 -20.41
CA PRO A 6 39.78 -35.40 -19.60
C PRO A 6 40.84 -34.36 -20.03
N TRP A 7 40.53 -33.08 -19.83
CA TRP A 7 41.50 -31.99 -19.93
C TRP A 7 42.07 -31.62 -18.55
N THR A 8 43.39 -31.45 -18.48
CA THR A 8 44.11 -30.97 -17.29
C THR A 8 44.91 -29.70 -17.63
N PRO A 9 44.97 -28.70 -16.73
CA PRO A 9 45.98 -27.66 -16.76
C PRO A 9 47.01 -27.87 -15.63
N ARG A 10 48.30 -27.85 -15.96
CA ARG A 10 49.40 -27.76 -14.98
C ARG A 10 49.61 -26.31 -14.50
N PRO A 11 50.20 -26.09 -13.31
CA PRO A 11 50.28 -24.77 -12.69
C PRO A 11 51.47 -23.93 -13.16
N GLY A 12 51.28 -22.61 -13.25
CA GLY A 12 52.35 -21.62 -13.41
C GLY A 12 52.63 -20.88 -12.10
N LEU A 13 53.83 -21.08 -11.55
CA LEU A 13 54.37 -20.39 -10.38
C LEU A 13 55.32 -19.27 -10.84
N CYS A 14 55.11 -18.03 -10.36
CA CYS A 14 56.10 -16.97 -10.09
C CYS A 14 55.38 -15.66 -9.72
N ALA A 15 55.91 -14.75 -8.90
CA ALA A 15 56.88 -14.84 -7.81
C ALA A 15 56.81 -13.52 -6.98
N THR A 16 57.12 -13.61 -5.68
CA THR A 16 57.72 -12.57 -4.79
C THR A 16 57.51 -11.08 -5.12
N ASN A 17 56.78 -10.32 -4.28
CA ASN A 17 57.32 -9.56 -3.13
C ASN A 17 58.46 -8.58 -3.47
N PHE A 18 58.32 -7.28 -3.13
CA PHE A 18 59.30 -6.55 -2.28
C PHE A 18 58.77 -5.18 -1.76
N LEU A 19 59.01 -4.94 -0.46
CA LEU A 19 59.04 -3.73 0.39
C LEU A 19 58.48 -2.34 -0.04
N GLY A 20 57.92 -1.61 0.95
CA GLY A 20 57.75 -0.14 0.95
C GLY A 20 57.12 0.37 2.26
N GLY A 21 57.85 1.15 3.07
CA GLY A 21 57.48 1.47 4.46
C GLY A 21 56.75 2.81 4.73
N LEU A 22 56.24 2.91 5.95
CA LEU A 22 55.70 4.08 6.69
C LEU A 22 56.80 5.14 7.00
N PRO A 23 56.52 6.26 7.74
CA PRO A 23 55.33 7.12 7.88
C PRO A 23 55.65 8.64 7.77
N GLY A 24 54.67 9.54 7.97
CA GLY A 24 54.88 11.00 8.13
C GLY A 24 53.93 11.64 9.16
N ASN A 25 54.45 12.54 10.01
CA ASN A 25 53.80 13.07 11.23
C ASN A 25 53.08 14.42 11.08
N GLY A 26 52.21 14.74 12.05
CA GLY A 26 51.88 16.11 12.46
C GLY A 26 50.38 16.44 12.49
N ALA A 27 49.83 17.24 13.41
CA ALA A 27 50.36 17.76 14.69
C ALA A 27 49.18 18.14 15.62
N VAL A 28 49.48 18.40 16.91
CA VAL A 28 48.49 18.66 17.98
C VAL A 28 48.02 20.13 18.01
N LEU A 29 46.75 20.37 18.34
CA LEU A 29 46.26 21.66 18.86
C LEU A 29 45.18 21.43 19.94
N ARG A 30 45.17 22.28 20.99
CA ARG A 30 44.55 22.00 22.29
C ARG A 30 43.73 23.19 22.83
N VAL A 31 42.43 22.97 23.08
CA VAL A 31 41.51 23.69 24.03
C VAL A 31 41.32 25.24 23.81
N PRO A 32 40.32 25.95 24.41
CA PRO A 32 39.73 25.84 25.76
C PRO A 32 38.19 25.67 25.87
N ARG A 33 37.72 25.37 27.10
CA ARG A 33 36.32 25.43 27.56
C ARG A 33 35.98 26.81 28.14
N PRO A 34 34.72 27.27 28.03
CA PRO A 34 33.84 27.44 29.22
C PRO A 34 32.72 26.37 29.27
N TRP A 35 31.73 26.30 30.19
CA TRP A 35 31.49 26.88 31.54
C TRP A 35 30.48 25.96 32.31
N ARG A 36 29.98 26.36 33.50
CA ARG A 36 28.80 25.75 34.19
C ARG A 36 28.13 26.76 35.15
N PRO A 37 26.78 26.71 35.27
CA PRO A 37 26.08 26.52 36.56
C PRO A 37 25.26 25.19 36.52
N ALA A 38 24.92 24.42 37.57
CA ALA A 38 24.38 24.69 38.92
C ALA A 38 22.96 25.30 38.90
N ALA A 39 21.94 24.85 39.64
CA ALA A 39 21.61 23.62 40.40
C ALA A 39 20.08 23.68 40.74
N ARG A 40 19.52 22.72 41.52
CA ARG A 40 18.18 22.77 42.19
C ARG A 40 16.93 22.62 41.29
N ASP A 41 15.76 22.16 41.74
CA ASP A 41 15.34 21.47 42.99
C ASP A 41 14.13 20.54 42.71
N GLU A 42 13.64 19.82 43.73
CA GLU A 42 12.66 18.72 43.63
C GLU A 42 11.17 19.11 43.75
N ALA A 43 10.30 18.13 43.44
CA ALA A 43 9.10 17.73 44.21
C ALA A 43 7.66 18.00 43.70
N ALA A 44 6.82 17.00 44.01
CA ALA A 44 5.37 17.01 44.28
C ALA A 44 4.32 17.17 43.15
N GLY A 45 3.57 16.07 42.93
CA GLY A 45 2.18 16.03 43.42
C GLY A 45 1.04 16.17 42.38
N PRO A 46 -0.01 15.33 42.40
CA PRO A 46 -1.05 15.30 41.37
C PRO A 46 -2.37 15.97 41.78
N PHE A 47 -3.13 16.48 40.80
CA PHE A 47 -4.58 16.74 40.93
C PHE A 47 -5.32 16.46 39.61
N PHE A 48 -6.52 15.88 39.70
CA PHE A 48 -7.43 15.60 38.59
C PHE A 48 -8.47 16.72 38.44
N SER A 49 -8.81 17.09 37.19
CA SER A 49 -10.17 17.55 36.85
C SER A 49 -10.49 17.28 35.38
N THR A 50 -11.77 17.13 35.06
CA THR A 50 -12.28 16.59 33.80
C THR A 50 -12.69 17.64 32.75
N ARG A 51 -12.61 17.23 31.48
CA ARG A 51 -13.34 17.65 30.26
C ARG A 51 -12.51 18.25 29.11
N SER A 52 -12.65 17.57 27.96
CA SER A 52 -12.57 18.09 26.58
C SER A 52 -11.27 18.73 26.09
N ALA A 53 -10.43 17.93 25.43
CA ALA A 53 -9.54 18.38 24.36
C ALA A 53 -9.52 17.35 23.22
N ILE A 54 -10.27 17.62 22.16
CA ILE A 54 -10.20 16.87 20.90
C ILE A 54 -8.92 17.28 20.19
N LEU A 55 -7.97 16.35 20.01
CA LEU A 55 -6.99 16.36 18.93
C LEU A 55 -6.33 14.99 18.83
N ALA A 56 -6.83 14.16 17.92
CA ALA A 56 -6.30 12.83 17.64
C ALA A 56 -4.98 12.91 16.84
N ALA A 57 -3.90 13.34 17.50
CA ALA A 57 -2.56 12.93 17.11
C ALA A 57 -2.34 11.50 17.63
N VAL A 58 -2.15 10.52 16.75
CA VAL A 58 -1.80 9.15 17.16
C VAL A 58 -0.33 9.10 17.56
N SER A 59 0.01 9.80 18.64
CA SER A 59 1.19 9.51 19.44
C SER A 59 0.94 8.21 20.20
N TRP A 60 1.57 7.11 19.77
CA TRP A 60 1.48 5.84 20.50
C TRP A 60 2.66 5.68 21.48
N PRO A 61 2.44 5.73 22.81
CA PRO A 61 3.50 5.74 23.80
C PRO A 61 3.73 4.35 24.42
N SER A 62 4.21 3.39 23.63
CA SER A 62 4.47 2.00 24.11
C SER A 62 5.78 1.38 23.62
N ALA A 63 6.62 2.12 22.87
CA ALA A 63 7.98 1.70 22.51
C ALA A 63 8.96 1.80 23.71
N ARG A 64 8.80 0.93 24.72
CA ARG A 64 9.75 0.77 25.84
C ARG A 64 10.34 -0.63 25.90
N ARG A 65 11.44 -0.84 25.19
CA ARG A 65 12.59 -1.66 25.65
C ARG A 65 13.84 -1.20 24.90
N LEU A 66 14.70 -0.43 25.58
CA LEU A 66 15.91 0.15 25.00
C LEU A 66 17.10 -0.84 25.08
N CYS A 67 17.98 -0.78 24.09
CA CYS A 67 19.30 -1.41 24.13
C CYS A 67 20.08 -1.05 25.41
N ARG A 68 20.82 -2.01 25.99
CA ARG A 68 21.61 -1.86 27.23
C ARG A 68 22.54 -0.63 27.21
N ARG A 69 23.07 -0.25 26.04
CA ARG A 69 23.97 0.90 25.85
C ARG A 69 23.25 2.24 26.03
N CYS A 70 21.95 2.32 25.73
CA CYS A 70 21.13 3.51 25.97
C CYS A 70 20.79 3.73 27.45
N LEU A 71 20.71 2.67 28.28
CA LEU A 71 20.50 2.81 29.73
C LEU A 71 21.67 3.51 30.42
N VAL A 72 22.89 3.30 29.94
CA VAL A 72 24.10 3.99 30.45
C VAL A 72 24.07 5.47 30.10
N LEU A 73 23.76 5.82 28.84
CA LEU A 73 23.64 7.21 28.39
C LEU A 73 22.50 7.96 29.11
N ARG A 74 21.36 7.29 29.34
CA ARG A 74 20.20 7.86 30.03
C ARG A 74 20.43 8.12 31.52
N LYS A 75 21.43 7.47 32.15
CA LYS A 75 21.89 7.80 33.51
C LYS A 75 22.80 9.03 33.58
N GLN A 76 23.38 9.48 32.46
CA GLN A 76 24.31 10.62 32.43
C GLN A 76 23.72 11.91 31.87
N GLN A 77 22.62 11.86 31.10
CA GLN A 77 21.92 13.07 30.65
C GLN A 77 20.42 12.98 30.89
N GLN A 78 19.88 13.97 31.60
CA GLN A 78 18.46 14.09 31.93
C GLN A 78 17.63 14.37 30.67
N GLY A 79 16.99 13.33 30.14
CA GLY A 79 15.69 13.47 29.49
C GLY A 79 15.63 14.23 28.15
N LYS A 80 16.50 13.94 27.18
CA LYS A 80 16.23 14.13 25.74
C LYS A 80 17.22 13.30 24.90
N VAL A 81 16.71 12.27 24.21
CA VAL A 81 17.45 11.50 23.19
C VAL A 81 16.61 11.60 21.93
N SER A 82 17.17 12.14 20.85
CA SER A 82 16.44 12.27 19.58
C SER A 82 16.52 10.96 18.78
N PHE A 83 15.60 10.79 17.81
CA PHE A 83 15.64 9.65 16.88
C PHE A 83 16.97 9.58 16.09
N LYS A 84 17.64 10.73 15.87
CA LYS A 84 18.98 10.81 15.25
C LYS A 84 20.10 10.22 16.12
N ASP A 85 19.91 10.15 17.44
CA ASP A 85 20.94 9.66 18.36
C ASP A 85 20.86 8.14 18.54
N LEU A 86 19.64 7.57 18.47
CA LEU A 86 19.40 6.12 18.39
C LEU A 86 20.03 5.49 17.13
N LEU A 87 20.06 6.22 16.01
CA LEU A 87 20.65 5.75 14.75
C LEU A 87 22.19 5.75 14.73
N ARG A 88 22.87 6.27 15.76
CA ARG A 88 24.34 6.46 15.74
C ARG A 88 25.15 5.40 16.48
N SER A 89 24.54 4.46 17.20
CA SER A 89 25.28 3.48 18.02
C SER A 89 25.64 2.19 17.28
N SER A 90 26.38 2.26 16.16
CA SER A 90 27.14 1.11 15.66
C SER A 90 28.53 1.55 15.14
N GLU A 91 29.51 1.61 16.03
CA GLU A 91 30.93 1.91 15.71
C GLU A 91 31.66 0.69 15.12
N ALA A 92 31.01 -0.02 14.20
CA ALA A 92 31.69 -0.93 13.30
C ALA A 92 32.13 -0.14 12.05
N PRO A 93 33.29 -0.44 11.43
CA PRO A 93 33.68 0.16 10.15
C PRO A 93 32.80 -0.42 9.02
N VAL A 94 31.64 0.21 8.83
CA VAL A 94 30.57 -0.19 7.91
C VAL A 94 30.82 0.39 6.52
N GLU A 95 30.88 -0.48 5.50
CA GLU A 95 30.75 -0.06 4.10
C GLU A 95 29.42 0.68 3.93
N LYS A 96 29.44 1.86 3.30
CA LYS A 96 28.24 2.69 3.03
C LYS A 96 27.31 2.03 2.01
N ALA A 97 26.67 0.92 2.40
CA ALA A 97 25.64 0.23 1.64
C ALA A 97 24.46 1.17 1.40
N SER A 98 24.32 1.65 0.17
CA SER A 98 23.22 2.53 -0.22
C SER A 98 22.04 1.68 -0.68
N CYS A 99 20.82 2.08 -0.31
CA CYS A 99 19.60 1.39 -0.76
C CYS A 99 19.46 1.34 -2.29
N ALA A 100 20.13 2.27 -2.99
CA ALA A 100 20.25 2.28 -4.44
C ALA A 100 20.93 1.02 -5.01
N GLU A 101 21.80 0.34 -4.25
CA GLU A 101 22.49 -0.88 -4.71
C GLU A 101 21.52 -2.05 -4.96
N TRP A 102 20.38 -2.09 -4.27
CA TRP A 102 19.29 -3.05 -4.50
C TRP A 102 18.06 -2.39 -5.16
N GLY A 103 18.23 -1.20 -5.75
CA GLY A 103 17.21 -0.50 -6.54
C GLY A 103 16.20 0.34 -5.75
N CYS A 104 16.35 0.50 -4.43
CA CYS A 104 15.48 1.35 -3.63
C CYS A 104 16.03 2.79 -3.57
N ARG A 105 15.24 3.78 -3.98
CA ARG A 105 15.69 5.18 -4.13
C ARG A 105 15.65 6.01 -2.84
N CYS A 106 15.34 5.41 -1.67
CA CYS A 106 15.14 6.15 -0.42
C CYS A 106 16.41 6.72 0.23
N SER A 107 17.60 6.22 -0.15
CA SER A 107 18.89 6.71 0.32
C SER A 107 19.54 7.75 -0.60
N LEU A 108 18.84 8.19 -1.65
CA LEU A 108 19.32 9.26 -2.53
C LEU A 108 19.10 10.62 -1.84
N GLU A 109 20.19 11.33 -1.59
CA GLU A 109 20.20 12.53 -0.76
C GLU A 109 19.19 13.61 -1.22
N GLY A 110 18.49 14.22 -0.26
CA GLY A 110 17.70 15.45 -0.47
C GLY A 110 16.29 15.28 -1.06
N LYS A 111 15.75 14.06 -1.25
CA LYS A 111 14.40 13.86 -1.83
C LYS A 111 13.52 12.93 -1.00
N LEU A 112 12.51 13.50 -0.32
CA LEU A 112 11.49 12.78 0.47
C LEU A 112 10.66 11.76 -0.34
N CYS A 113 10.59 11.95 -1.67
CA CYS A 113 10.17 10.95 -2.65
C CYS A 113 10.86 11.31 -3.99
N PRO A 114 11.34 10.33 -4.80
CA PRO A 114 12.03 10.62 -6.05
C PRO A 114 11.17 11.32 -7.12
N PHE A 115 9.84 11.33 -6.96
CA PHE A 115 8.90 11.89 -7.93
C PHE A 115 7.92 12.86 -7.25
N THR A 116 7.95 14.14 -7.65
CA THR A 116 6.87 15.09 -7.29
C THR A 116 5.60 14.79 -8.10
N TRP A 117 4.47 15.44 -7.77
CA TRP A 117 3.21 15.31 -8.53
C TRP A 117 3.39 15.55 -10.04
N ARG A 118 4.19 16.56 -10.41
CA ARG A 118 4.51 16.89 -11.82
C ARG A 118 5.45 15.86 -12.46
N ASP A 119 6.17 15.09 -11.66
CA ASP A 119 7.18 14.15 -12.14
C ASP A 119 6.62 12.76 -12.37
N TYR A 120 5.60 12.31 -11.61
CA TYR A 120 4.92 11.03 -11.88
C TYR A 120 4.41 10.98 -13.32
N ARG A 121 3.61 11.96 -13.74
CA ARG A 121 3.00 12.00 -15.08
C ARG A 121 4.00 12.11 -16.24
N ARG A 122 5.20 12.67 -16.03
CA ARG A 122 6.18 12.96 -17.10
C ARG A 122 7.47 12.14 -17.06
N ARG A 123 7.92 11.69 -15.89
CA ARG A 123 9.22 11.01 -15.69
C ARG A 123 9.13 9.62 -15.06
N HIS A 124 8.00 9.24 -14.46
CA HIS A 124 7.85 7.88 -13.94
C HIS A 124 7.58 6.92 -15.11
N PRO A 125 8.37 5.83 -15.30
CA PRO A 125 8.24 4.96 -16.48
C PRO A 125 6.82 4.39 -16.66
N ALA A 126 6.27 3.75 -15.61
CA ALA A 126 4.95 3.13 -15.67
C ALA A 126 3.81 4.15 -15.89
N VAL A 127 3.65 5.15 -15.00
CA VAL A 127 2.61 6.19 -15.17
C VAL A 127 2.72 6.89 -16.52
N GLY A 128 3.92 7.20 -17.00
CA GLY A 128 4.11 7.83 -18.31
C GLY A 128 3.70 6.92 -19.48
N ALA A 129 3.93 5.61 -19.39
CA ALA A 129 3.46 4.65 -20.38
C ALA A 129 1.92 4.54 -20.38
N ILE A 130 1.31 4.34 -19.20
CA ILE A 130 -0.15 4.29 -19.03
C ILE A 130 -0.80 5.58 -19.53
N SER A 131 -0.22 6.74 -19.20
CA SER A 131 -0.71 8.05 -19.63
C SER A 131 -0.77 8.17 -21.15
N ARG A 132 0.30 7.82 -21.88
CA ARG A 132 0.33 7.88 -23.34
C ARG A 132 -0.61 6.87 -24.01
N TRP A 133 -0.81 5.71 -23.39
CA TRP A 133 -1.76 4.70 -23.86
C TRP A 133 -3.22 5.17 -23.71
N TYR A 134 -3.53 5.90 -22.63
CA TYR A 134 -4.87 6.42 -22.33
C TYR A 134 -5.20 7.75 -23.06
N GLU A 135 -4.22 8.66 -23.20
CA GLU A 135 -4.37 9.91 -23.96
C GLU A 135 -4.75 9.68 -25.44
N ARG A 136 -4.45 8.49 -25.99
CA ARG A 136 -4.83 8.05 -27.35
C ARG A 136 -6.34 8.17 -27.62
N ASP A 137 -7.16 8.09 -26.57
CA ASP A 137 -8.62 8.06 -26.65
C ASP A 137 -9.27 9.43 -26.41
N GLY A 138 -8.47 10.49 -26.17
CA GLY A 138 -8.97 11.84 -25.83
C GLY A 138 -9.40 12.02 -24.38
N GLU A 139 -9.22 11.01 -23.52
CA GLU A 139 -9.58 11.05 -22.10
C GLU A 139 -8.59 11.84 -21.23
N GLU A 140 -9.05 12.25 -20.04
CA GLU A 140 -8.22 12.96 -19.06
C GLU A 140 -7.16 12.04 -18.44
N LEU A 141 -5.92 12.55 -18.29
CA LEU A 141 -4.80 11.83 -17.66
C LEU A 141 -5.17 11.15 -16.33
N PRO A 142 -4.78 9.87 -16.13
CA PRO A 142 -5.18 9.10 -14.95
C PRO A 142 -4.75 9.79 -13.65
N GLU A 143 -5.58 9.65 -12.62
CA GLU A 143 -5.22 10.08 -11.27
C GLU A 143 -4.15 9.14 -10.68
N VAL A 144 -3.22 9.70 -9.91
CA VAL A 144 -2.17 8.95 -9.20
C VAL A 144 -2.36 9.13 -7.70
N PHE A 145 -3.03 8.19 -7.03
CA PHE A 145 -3.11 8.21 -5.58
C PHE A 145 -1.73 7.99 -4.95
N ARG A 146 -1.44 8.71 -3.87
CA ARG A 146 -0.21 8.60 -3.09
C ARG A 146 -0.54 8.78 -1.62
N ALA A 147 0.04 7.96 -0.76
CA ALA A 147 -0.06 8.14 0.69
C ALA A 147 0.51 9.52 1.11
N ALA A 148 0.03 10.04 2.24
CA ALA A 148 0.52 11.31 2.80
C ALA A 148 2.01 11.23 3.17
N GLU A 149 2.46 10.07 3.64
CA GLU A 149 3.86 9.79 3.95
C GLU A 149 4.43 8.75 2.98
N ALA A 150 5.56 9.10 2.36
CA ALA A 150 6.34 8.19 1.52
C ALA A 150 7.28 7.23 2.30
N PRO A 151 7.88 7.58 3.46
CA PRO A 151 8.65 6.63 4.25
C PRO A 151 7.77 5.78 5.18
N GLY A 152 8.35 4.73 5.79
CA GLY A 152 7.70 3.90 6.82
C GLY A 152 6.59 2.97 6.33
N TYR A 153 6.18 3.06 5.06
CA TYR A 153 5.00 2.36 4.54
C TYR A 153 5.06 0.83 4.60
N ARG A 154 6.25 0.24 4.51
CA ARG A 154 6.39 -1.20 4.23
C ARG A 154 6.25 -2.02 5.51
N THR A 155 5.11 -2.70 5.62
CA THR A 155 4.75 -3.57 6.76
C THR A 155 5.12 -5.05 6.56
N THR A 156 5.66 -5.44 5.39
CA THR A 156 6.19 -6.79 5.14
C THR A 156 7.55 -6.74 4.46
N GLY A 157 8.48 -7.64 4.81
CA GLY A 157 9.82 -7.65 4.20
C GLY A 157 10.47 -9.02 4.22
N LYS A 158 10.89 -9.50 3.05
CA LYS A 158 11.68 -10.73 2.87
C LYS A 158 13.12 -10.33 2.58
N MET A 159 14.06 -10.79 3.41
CA MET A 159 15.48 -10.41 3.35
C MET A 159 16.35 -11.66 3.24
N ALA A 160 17.36 -11.62 2.38
CA ALA A 160 18.36 -12.67 2.27
C ALA A 160 19.35 -12.56 3.43
N ILE A 161 19.78 -13.71 3.95
CA ILE A 161 20.95 -13.82 4.81
C ILE A 161 22.15 -14.21 3.94
N GLY A 162 23.23 -13.45 4.01
CA GLY A 162 24.45 -13.71 3.25
C GLY A 162 25.74 -13.57 4.07
N PRO A 163 26.88 -14.00 3.52
CA PRO A 163 28.18 -13.88 4.17
C PRO A 163 28.69 -12.44 4.14
N GLY A 164 28.91 -11.86 5.31
CA GLY A 164 29.61 -10.61 5.52
C GLY A 164 31.12 -10.80 5.72
N ARG A 165 31.77 -9.77 6.27
CA ARG A 165 33.21 -9.81 6.60
C ARG A 165 33.50 -10.98 7.54
N ARG A 166 34.54 -11.76 7.22
CA ARG A 166 34.95 -12.99 7.94
C ARG A 166 33.85 -14.06 8.08
N GLY A 167 32.79 -14.02 7.25
CA GLY A 167 31.71 -15.00 7.28
C GLY A 167 30.60 -14.73 8.32
N ALA A 168 30.55 -13.53 8.90
CA ALA A 168 29.42 -13.10 9.73
C ALA A 168 28.10 -13.12 8.95
N CYS A 169 26.97 -13.30 9.63
CA CYS A 169 25.65 -13.16 9.00
C CYS A 169 25.36 -11.69 8.66
N VAL A 170 24.86 -11.43 7.46
CA VAL A 170 24.34 -10.13 7.04
C VAL A 170 22.88 -10.29 6.64
N ILE A 171 21.99 -9.55 7.30
CA ILE A 171 20.60 -9.38 6.86
C ILE A 171 20.57 -8.35 5.73
N GLY A 172 20.01 -8.69 4.57
CA GLY A 172 20.09 -7.80 3.42
C GLY A 172 19.23 -8.15 2.21
N LEU A 173 19.51 -7.47 1.10
CA LEU A 173 18.89 -7.69 -0.21
C LEU A 173 19.96 -7.90 -1.27
N PHE A 174 19.60 -8.57 -2.37
CA PHE A 174 20.55 -8.81 -3.47
C PHE A 174 20.92 -7.51 -4.19
N LYS A 175 22.22 -7.33 -4.43
CA LYS A 175 22.71 -6.25 -5.30
C LYS A 175 22.10 -6.38 -6.70
N LYS A 176 21.62 -5.27 -7.26
CA LYS A 176 21.03 -5.21 -8.61
C LYS A 176 21.99 -5.83 -9.63
N GLY A 177 21.52 -6.84 -10.36
CA GLY A 177 22.31 -7.58 -11.35
C GLY A 177 23.12 -8.76 -10.82
N GLY A 178 23.07 -9.09 -9.52
CA GLY A 178 23.80 -10.21 -8.93
C GLY A 178 23.08 -10.86 -7.74
N TRP A 179 23.82 -11.73 -7.03
CA TRP A 179 23.30 -12.50 -5.88
C TRP A 179 24.06 -12.23 -4.58
N LYS A 180 25.04 -11.30 -4.61
CA LYS A 180 25.67 -10.78 -3.40
C LYS A 180 24.64 -10.05 -2.54
N VAL A 181 24.52 -10.47 -1.28
CA VAL A 181 23.68 -9.82 -0.27
C VAL A 181 24.35 -8.52 0.18
N VAL A 182 23.61 -7.42 0.16
CA VAL A 182 24.02 -6.10 0.62
C VAL A 182 23.23 -5.77 1.90
N PRO A 183 23.88 -5.30 2.99
CA PRO A 183 23.20 -5.04 4.26
C PRO A 183 22.01 -4.10 4.15
N VAL A 184 20.88 -4.48 4.74
CA VAL A 184 19.73 -3.59 4.98
C VAL A 184 19.76 -3.18 6.45
N ARG A 185 19.79 -1.86 6.70
CA ARG A 185 19.70 -1.28 8.03
C ARG A 185 18.56 -0.27 8.07
N ASP A 186 18.86 0.99 7.79
CA ASP A 186 17.92 2.12 7.96
C ASP A 186 17.18 2.45 6.66
N CYS A 187 16.65 1.43 5.98
CA CYS A 187 15.88 1.59 4.76
C CYS A 187 14.56 2.32 5.05
N GLN A 188 14.44 3.58 4.63
CA GLN A 188 13.27 4.41 4.93
C GLN A 188 11.95 3.89 4.34
N ALA A 189 11.96 2.91 3.44
CA ALA A 189 10.74 2.25 2.97
C ALA A 189 10.14 1.34 4.06
N ASN A 190 10.97 0.69 4.88
CA ASN A 190 10.55 -0.22 5.94
C ASN A 190 9.89 0.54 7.08
N HIS A 191 8.81 -0.01 7.64
CA HIS A 191 8.21 0.51 8.88
C HIS A 191 9.25 0.51 10.02
N PRO A 192 9.27 1.54 10.91
CA PRO A 192 10.25 1.62 12.00
C PRO A 192 10.31 0.38 12.90
N ALA A 193 9.19 -0.31 13.11
CA ALA A 193 9.16 -1.58 13.85
C ALA A 193 9.95 -2.71 13.13
N ILE A 194 9.89 -2.79 11.80
CA ILE A 194 10.69 -3.74 11.01
C ILE A 194 12.17 -3.35 11.04
N VAL A 195 12.49 -2.05 10.98
CA VAL A 195 13.88 -1.57 11.14
C VAL A 195 14.43 -1.98 12.52
N ALA A 196 13.66 -1.79 13.59
CA ALA A 196 14.04 -2.23 14.94
C ALA A 196 14.19 -3.76 15.06
N ALA A 197 13.30 -4.53 14.43
CA ALA A 197 13.38 -5.99 14.38
C ALA A 197 14.63 -6.49 13.62
N VAL A 198 14.98 -5.87 12.49
CA VAL A 198 16.20 -6.16 11.73
C VAL A 198 17.44 -5.88 12.57
N HIS A 199 17.53 -4.72 13.24
CA HIS A 199 18.64 -4.39 14.13
C HIS A 199 18.73 -5.39 15.30
N SER A 200 17.63 -5.71 15.97
CA SER A 200 17.60 -6.67 17.08
C SER A 200 18.04 -8.08 16.67
N LEU A 201 17.67 -8.54 15.46
CA LEU A 201 18.13 -9.82 14.94
C LEU A 201 19.61 -9.78 14.53
N GLN A 202 20.08 -8.68 13.93
CA GLN A 202 21.49 -8.52 13.57
C GLN A 202 22.39 -8.50 14.82
N GLU A 203 22.00 -7.81 15.89
CA GLU A 203 22.74 -7.83 17.17
C GLU A 203 22.90 -9.27 17.71
N VAL A 204 21.82 -10.07 17.70
CA VAL A 204 21.87 -11.47 18.14
C VAL A 204 22.70 -12.36 17.20
N LEU A 205 22.64 -12.14 15.88
CA LEU A 205 23.46 -12.86 14.92
C LEU A 205 24.95 -12.52 15.03
N ASP A 206 25.28 -11.27 15.39
CA ASP A 206 26.64 -10.82 15.67
C ASP A 206 27.17 -11.44 16.99
N GLU A 207 26.35 -11.54 18.04
CA GLU A 207 26.68 -12.29 19.26
C GLU A 207 26.89 -13.80 19.00
N LEU A 208 26.21 -14.36 18.00
CA LEU A 208 26.29 -15.76 17.58
C LEU A 208 27.24 -15.99 16.39
N TYR A 209 28.19 -15.07 16.17
CA TYR A 209 29.23 -15.19 15.15
C TYR A 209 29.95 -16.54 15.22
N GLY A 210 30.05 -17.22 14.07
CA GLY A 210 30.62 -18.57 13.94
C GLY A 210 29.70 -19.71 14.37
N VAL A 211 28.65 -19.45 15.16
CA VAL A 211 27.65 -20.45 15.56
C VAL A 211 26.55 -20.57 14.51
N VAL A 212 25.89 -19.45 14.18
CA VAL A 212 24.89 -19.42 13.08
C VAL A 212 25.64 -19.07 11.79
N LYS A 213 25.71 -20.04 10.86
CA LYS A 213 26.36 -19.83 9.57
C LYS A 213 25.37 -19.26 8.55
N PRO A 214 25.69 -18.18 7.82
CA PRO A 214 24.86 -17.67 6.74
C PRO A 214 24.91 -18.60 5.53
N PHE A 215 23.82 -18.66 4.76
CA PHE A 215 23.84 -19.28 3.44
C PHE A 215 24.58 -18.40 2.42
N ASN A 216 25.39 -19.00 1.55
CA ASN A 216 26.01 -18.24 0.46
C ASN A 216 25.12 -18.29 -0.80
N HIS A 217 24.47 -17.17 -1.11
CA HIS A 217 23.63 -17.05 -2.31
C HIS A 217 24.41 -16.78 -3.60
N ASP A 218 25.71 -16.49 -3.51
CA ASP A 218 26.49 -16.03 -4.65
C ASP A 218 26.72 -17.14 -5.70
N GLY A 219 26.79 -16.72 -6.97
CA GLY A 219 26.98 -17.61 -8.12
C GLY A 219 25.68 -18.18 -8.76
N PRO A 220 25.84 -19.01 -9.80
CA PRO A 220 24.73 -19.66 -10.49
C PRO A 220 24.16 -20.83 -9.67
N ALA A 221 22.85 -21.10 -9.82
CA ALA A 221 22.14 -22.11 -9.02
C ALA A 221 22.71 -23.54 -9.12
N LYS A 222 23.45 -23.86 -10.19
CA LYS A 222 24.12 -25.16 -10.38
C LYS A 222 25.38 -25.33 -9.53
N SER A 223 26.00 -24.25 -9.06
CA SER A 223 27.25 -24.25 -8.26
C SER A 223 27.13 -23.50 -6.93
N ILE A 224 25.92 -23.08 -6.55
CA ILE A 224 25.64 -22.42 -5.28
C ILE A 224 25.89 -23.41 -4.14
N SER A 225 26.58 -22.98 -3.07
CA SER A 225 26.86 -23.87 -1.94
C SER A 225 25.56 -24.35 -1.30
N ARG A 226 25.55 -25.60 -0.82
CA ARG A 226 24.44 -26.13 0.00
C ARG A 226 24.67 -25.91 1.50
N GLU A 227 25.82 -25.36 1.87
CA GLU A 227 26.20 -25.07 3.25
C GLU A 227 25.63 -23.73 3.75
N GLY A 228 25.65 -23.55 5.06
CA GLY A 228 24.99 -22.44 5.75
C GLY A 228 23.59 -22.82 6.23
N LEU A 229 23.23 -22.31 7.40
CA LEU A 229 22.02 -22.70 8.12
C LEU A 229 20.88 -21.72 7.82
N LEU A 230 21.07 -20.43 8.10
CA LEU A 230 20.02 -19.43 7.90
C LEU A 230 20.14 -18.83 6.48
N ARG A 231 19.05 -18.90 5.70
CA ARG A 231 19.04 -18.48 4.28
C ARG A 231 18.35 -17.15 4.03
N TYR A 232 17.20 -16.97 4.65
CA TYR A 232 16.35 -15.81 4.53
C TYR A 232 15.67 -15.57 5.88
N VAL A 233 15.26 -14.33 6.09
CA VAL A 233 14.39 -13.95 7.19
C VAL A 233 13.25 -13.11 6.63
N GLU A 234 12.05 -13.34 7.15
CA GLU A 234 10.86 -12.58 6.74
C GLU A 234 10.24 -11.90 7.95
N PHE A 235 9.76 -10.67 7.75
CA PHE A 235 9.18 -9.82 8.77
C PHE A 235 7.78 -9.40 8.34
N SER A 236 6.80 -9.59 9.20
CA SER A 236 5.43 -9.10 9.02
C SER A 236 5.01 -8.32 10.26
N LEU A 237 4.83 -7.01 10.13
CA LEU A 237 4.31 -6.15 11.19
C LEU A 237 2.81 -6.37 11.38
N GLU A 238 2.36 -6.45 12.63
CA GLU A 238 0.97 -6.22 12.99
C GLU A 238 0.78 -4.75 13.40
N ARG A 239 -0.01 -3.97 12.64
CA ARG A 239 -0.17 -2.52 12.90
C ARG A 239 -0.82 -2.22 14.25
N SER A 240 -1.75 -3.05 14.70
CA SER A 240 -2.54 -2.86 15.93
C SER A 240 -1.72 -3.03 17.21
N SER A 241 -0.77 -3.95 17.24
CA SER A 241 0.13 -4.18 18.37
C SER A 241 1.49 -3.50 18.22
N GLY A 242 1.90 -3.17 16.99
CA GLY A 242 3.23 -2.65 16.67
C GLY A 242 4.34 -3.71 16.67
N LEU A 243 3.99 -4.99 16.81
CA LEU A 243 4.90 -6.12 16.94
C LEU A 243 5.16 -6.80 15.59
N VAL A 244 6.28 -7.52 15.47
CA VAL A 244 6.73 -8.12 14.21
C VAL A 244 6.79 -9.65 14.32
N GLN A 245 6.03 -10.34 13.46
CA GLN A 245 6.21 -11.77 13.19
C GLN A 245 7.52 -11.97 12.43
N LEU A 246 8.36 -12.90 12.89
CA LEU A 246 9.62 -13.29 12.27
C LEU A 246 9.51 -14.70 11.69
N VAL A 247 9.91 -14.90 10.45
CA VAL A 247 10.16 -16.22 9.84
C VAL A 247 11.66 -16.42 9.69
N LEU A 248 12.19 -17.52 10.21
CA LEU A 248 13.56 -17.99 9.98
C LEU A 248 13.54 -19.09 8.91
N VAL A 249 14.05 -18.82 7.70
CA VAL A 249 14.15 -19.84 6.65
C VAL A 249 15.45 -20.61 6.83
N TRP A 250 15.33 -21.83 7.37
CA TRP A 250 16.43 -22.60 7.95
C TRP A 250 16.72 -23.88 7.16
N ASN A 251 17.96 -24.07 6.70
CA ASN A 251 18.40 -25.31 6.07
C ASN A 251 18.40 -26.45 7.09
N GLY A 252 17.50 -27.41 6.90
CA GLY A 252 17.33 -28.56 7.80
C GLY A 252 16.01 -29.29 7.54
N ARG A 253 15.75 -30.35 8.30
CA ARG A 253 14.46 -31.06 8.32
C ARG A 253 13.71 -30.73 9.60
N ARG A 254 12.38 -30.60 9.51
CA ARG A 254 11.51 -30.43 10.68
C ARG A 254 11.68 -31.63 11.63
N GLY A 255 11.74 -31.36 12.94
CA GLY A 255 11.99 -32.36 13.97
C GLY A 255 13.45 -32.82 14.10
N GLN A 256 14.37 -32.32 13.26
CA GLN A 256 15.81 -32.53 13.47
C GLN A 256 16.34 -31.55 14.53
N ASP A 257 17.11 -32.03 15.50
CA ASP A 257 17.77 -31.15 16.45
C ASP A 257 18.76 -30.21 15.75
N SER A 258 18.76 -28.94 16.18
CA SER A 258 19.67 -27.92 15.69
C SER A 258 20.09 -27.01 16.85
N PRO A 259 21.18 -27.35 17.57
CA PRO A 259 21.66 -26.56 18.70
C PRO A 259 21.96 -25.09 18.37
N GLN A 260 22.26 -24.78 17.10
CA GLN A 260 22.46 -23.41 16.61
C GLN A 260 21.14 -22.64 16.55
N LEU A 261 20.06 -23.27 16.07
CA LEU A 261 18.71 -22.70 16.07
C LEU A 261 18.20 -22.52 17.51
N THR A 262 18.39 -23.52 18.37
CA THR A 262 18.00 -23.44 19.79
C THR A 262 18.70 -22.27 20.50
N LYS A 263 20.01 -22.06 20.27
CA LYS A 263 20.74 -20.90 20.80
C LYS A 263 20.23 -19.56 20.25
N LEU A 264 19.91 -19.50 18.95
CA LEU A 264 19.32 -18.32 18.32
C LEU A 264 17.95 -17.99 18.91
N LEU A 265 17.06 -18.98 19.04
CA LEU A 265 15.73 -18.81 19.61
C LEU A 265 15.80 -18.40 21.09
N GLN A 266 16.68 -19.00 21.91
CA GLN A 266 16.83 -18.61 23.31
C GLN A 266 17.37 -17.18 23.49
N LYS A 267 18.11 -16.64 22.52
CA LYS A 267 18.53 -15.23 22.50
C LYS A 267 17.43 -14.28 22.03
N LEU A 268 16.65 -14.67 21.03
CA LEU A 268 15.56 -13.85 20.47
C LEU A 268 14.32 -13.81 21.36
N TRP A 269 13.95 -14.94 21.97
CA TRP A 269 12.79 -15.11 22.83
C TRP A 269 13.01 -16.33 23.77
N PRO A 270 13.49 -16.09 25.00
CA PRO A 270 13.74 -17.14 25.99
C PRO A 270 12.50 -17.99 26.28
N GLN A 271 12.63 -19.31 26.46
CA GLN A 271 11.47 -20.19 26.77
C GLN A 271 10.78 -19.81 28.09
N ASP A 272 11.55 -19.32 29.06
CA ASP A 272 11.12 -18.85 30.37
C ASP A 272 10.45 -17.46 30.36
N ALA A 273 10.45 -16.75 29.23
CA ALA A 273 9.78 -15.46 29.09
C ALA A 273 8.24 -15.55 29.04
N GLY A 274 7.68 -16.75 28.96
CA GLY A 274 6.24 -17.00 28.84
C GLY A 274 5.65 -16.61 27.48
N ASN A 275 4.32 -16.48 27.46
CA ASN A 275 3.53 -16.30 26.22
C ASN A 275 3.30 -14.85 25.81
N ALA A 276 3.63 -13.89 26.68
CA ALA A 276 3.55 -12.48 26.32
C ALA A 276 4.63 -12.13 25.28
N SER A 277 4.33 -11.16 24.41
CA SER A 277 5.26 -10.71 23.37
C SER A 277 6.61 -10.25 23.95
N PHE A 278 7.69 -10.73 23.33
CA PHE A 278 9.05 -10.50 23.81
C PHE A 278 9.82 -9.54 22.91
N GLY A 279 10.26 -8.41 23.47
CA GLY A 279 11.01 -7.39 22.74
C GLY A 279 10.17 -6.75 21.63
N ALA A 280 10.55 -7.00 20.37
CA ALA A 280 9.85 -6.55 19.17
C ALA A 280 8.98 -7.65 18.52
N TRP A 281 9.00 -8.88 19.05
CA TRP A 281 8.46 -10.05 18.36
C TRP A 281 6.99 -10.29 18.72
N HIS A 282 6.17 -10.45 17.68
CA HIS A 282 4.79 -10.96 17.78
C HIS A 282 4.81 -12.48 17.93
N SER A 283 5.46 -13.15 16.98
CA SER A 283 5.67 -14.59 16.92
C SER A 283 6.96 -14.89 16.15
N ILE A 284 7.57 -16.05 16.40
CA ILE A 284 8.71 -16.56 15.63
C ILE A 284 8.33 -17.90 15.03
N TRP A 285 8.52 -18.00 13.73
CA TRP A 285 8.29 -19.18 12.90
C TRP A 285 9.61 -19.66 12.30
N VAL A 286 9.67 -20.95 11.99
CA VAL A 286 10.73 -21.56 11.20
C VAL A 286 10.11 -22.13 9.93
N HIS A 287 10.69 -21.79 8.78
CA HIS A 287 10.44 -22.51 7.54
C HIS A 287 11.58 -23.51 7.32
N TRP A 288 11.31 -24.79 7.49
CA TRP A 288 12.29 -25.87 7.31
C TRP A 288 12.57 -26.11 5.82
N ARG A 289 13.75 -25.66 5.40
CA ARG A 289 14.23 -25.74 4.02
C ARG A 289 15.15 -26.95 3.87
N GLU A 290 14.55 -28.09 3.56
CA GLU A 290 15.34 -29.25 3.11
C GLU A 290 16.08 -28.90 1.79
N PRO A 291 17.36 -29.31 1.61
CA PRO A 291 18.11 -29.04 0.38
C PRO A 291 17.50 -29.72 -0.86
N ASP A 292 16.87 -28.92 -1.72
CA ASP A 292 16.25 -29.38 -2.98
C ASP A 292 16.99 -28.77 -4.20
N PRO A 293 17.69 -29.59 -5.01
CA PRO A 293 18.40 -29.14 -6.22
C PRO A 293 17.48 -28.49 -7.27
N SER A 294 16.20 -28.86 -7.33
CA SER A 294 15.23 -28.31 -8.29
C SER A 294 14.72 -26.93 -7.89
N LEU A 295 14.77 -26.60 -6.59
CA LEU A 295 14.25 -25.36 -6.00
C LEU A 295 15.34 -24.48 -5.36
N MET A 296 16.61 -24.58 -5.79
CA MET A 296 17.74 -23.89 -5.13
C MET A 296 17.55 -22.37 -4.96
N ARG A 297 16.88 -21.68 -5.89
CA ARG A 297 16.58 -20.23 -5.82
C ARG A 297 15.24 -19.87 -5.17
N ALA A 298 14.38 -20.83 -4.87
CA ALA A 298 13.17 -20.54 -4.09
C ALA A 298 13.55 -20.02 -2.70
N ILE A 299 12.65 -19.27 -2.04
CA ILE A 299 12.81 -18.92 -0.63
C ILE A 299 12.32 -20.10 0.23
N HIS A 300 11.08 -20.52 0.02
CA HIS A 300 10.44 -21.65 0.68
C HIS A 300 10.59 -22.97 -0.09
N SER A 301 10.34 -24.08 0.59
CA SER A 301 9.97 -25.36 -0.04
C SER A 301 8.47 -25.34 -0.38
N LYS A 302 8.00 -26.30 -1.19
CA LYS A 302 6.57 -26.47 -1.53
C LYS A 302 5.78 -27.32 -0.51
N LYS A 303 6.43 -27.74 0.58
CA LYS A 303 5.91 -28.65 1.61
C LYS A 303 5.12 -27.85 2.66
N PRO A 304 3.78 -28.01 2.80
CA PRO A 304 3.01 -27.29 3.82
C PRO A 304 3.46 -27.59 5.25
N GLU A 305 3.92 -28.81 5.50
CA GLU A 305 4.43 -29.28 6.80
C GLU A 305 5.78 -28.66 7.21
N ALA A 306 6.44 -27.92 6.31
CA ALA A 306 7.71 -27.24 6.58
C ALA A 306 7.58 -26.01 7.49
N TRP A 307 6.37 -25.48 7.68
CA TRP A 307 6.11 -24.36 8.58
C TRP A 307 5.95 -24.83 10.02
N GLU A 308 6.64 -24.17 10.96
CA GLU A 308 6.55 -24.45 12.39
C GLU A 308 6.56 -23.14 13.19
N GLN A 309 5.54 -22.92 14.01
CA GLN A 309 5.56 -21.84 15.00
C GLN A 309 6.43 -22.29 16.18
N VAL A 310 7.49 -21.55 16.48
CA VAL A 310 8.40 -21.87 17.58
C VAL A 310 8.24 -20.92 18.77
N ARG A 311 7.67 -19.72 18.57
CA ARG A 311 7.34 -18.75 19.63
C ARG A 311 6.06 -17.96 19.31
N PRO A 312 5.15 -17.73 20.27
CA PRO A 312 5.01 -18.50 21.51
C PRO A 312 4.83 -20.00 21.19
N SER A 313 5.18 -20.88 22.14
CA SER A 313 5.16 -22.33 21.94
C SER A 313 3.80 -22.91 22.33
N ASP A 314 3.23 -23.77 21.47
CA ASP A 314 1.91 -24.42 21.64
C ASP A 314 1.73 -25.12 22.99
N ALA A 315 2.83 -25.59 23.60
CA ALA A 315 2.82 -26.24 24.92
C ALA A 315 2.29 -25.33 26.06
N ALA A 316 2.33 -24.01 25.88
CA ALA A 316 1.86 -23.06 26.86
C ALA A 316 0.43 -22.60 26.50
N ARG A 317 -0.55 -23.16 27.22
CA ARG A 317 -1.99 -23.13 26.90
C ARG A 317 -2.68 -21.76 26.99
N SER A 318 -2.39 -20.87 26.06
CA SER A 318 -3.29 -19.79 25.64
C SER A 318 -3.00 -19.48 24.17
N ALA A 319 -3.92 -19.90 23.29
CA ALA A 319 -3.72 -19.91 21.84
C ALA A 319 -3.84 -18.50 21.24
N THR A 320 -2.77 -17.72 21.36
CA THR A 320 -2.52 -16.60 20.44
C THR A 320 -2.12 -17.21 19.09
N SER A 321 -3.00 -17.10 18.09
CA SER A 321 -2.70 -17.50 16.72
C SER A 321 -1.42 -16.79 16.26
N GLY A 322 -0.38 -17.52 15.82
CA GLY A 322 0.88 -16.90 15.41
C GLY A 322 0.80 -16.09 14.11
N GLU A 323 -0.37 -16.07 13.48
CA GLU A 323 -0.78 -15.22 12.35
C GLU A 323 -0.86 -13.75 12.76
N VAL A 324 -0.60 -12.84 11.81
CA VAL A 324 -0.78 -11.40 12.05
C VAL A 324 -2.18 -10.98 11.64
N VAL A 325 -2.88 -10.22 12.48
CA VAL A 325 -4.25 -9.76 12.19
C VAL A 325 -4.27 -8.26 11.86
N GLU A 326 -4.76 -7.92 10.67
CA GLU A 326 -4.92 -6.53 10.23
C GLU A 326 -6.40 -6.20 10.05
N CYS A 327 -6.82 -5.03 10.57
CA CYS A 327 -8.06 -4.41 10.10
C CYS A 327 -7.75 -3.69 8.78
N LEU A 328 -8.53 -3.96 7.75
CA LEU A 328 -8.43 -3.40 6.40
C LEU A 328 -9.81 -2.90 5.99
N ASP A 329 -9.97 -1.58 5.99
CA ASP A 329 -11.20 -0.90 5.58
C ASP A 329 -12.50 -1.50 6.18
N GLY A 330 -12.49 -1.71 7.50
CA GLY A 330 -13.63 -2.16 8.31
C GLY A 330 -13.70 -3.66 8.58
N LEU A 331 -12.98 -4.50 7.82
CA LEU A 331 -12.93 -5.95 8.00
C LEU A 331 -11.59 -6.41 8.59
N SER A 332 -11.59 -7.54 9.30
CA SER A 332 -10.42 -8.09 10.00
C SER A 332 -9.89 -9.34 9.29
N PHE A 333 -8.63 -9.33 8.87
CA PHE A 333 -8.01 -10.43 8.15
C PHE A 333 -6.75 -10.93 8.85
N ALA A 334 -6.72 -12.24 9.12
CA ALA A 334 -5.54 -12.96 9.58
C ALA A 334 -4.64 -13.36 8.39
N PHE A 335 -3.34 -13.21 8.60
CA PHE A 335 -2.29 -13.57 7.66
C PHE A 335 -1.29 -14.51 8.35
N GLY A 336 -1.37 -15.80 8.05
CA GLY A 336 -0.31 -16.75 8.34
C GLY A 336 1.01 -16.40 7.63
N PRO A 337 2.15 -16.93 8.09
CA PRO A 337 3.48 -16.57 7.57
C PRO A 337 3.71 -16.99 6.10
N ALA A 338 2.92 -17.94 5.60
CA ALA A 338 2.92 -18.36 4.20
C ALA A 338 2.06 -17.46 3.30
N SER A 339 1.15 -16.68 3.86
CA SER A 339 0.16 -15.89 3.12
C SER A 339 0.80 -14.67 2.46
N PHE A 340 0.35 -14.33 1.24
CA PHE A 340 0.67 -13.04 0.65
C PHE A 340 -0.10 -11.93 1.39
N ARG A 341 0.56 -10.79 1.60
CA ARG A 341 -0.05 -9.57 2.14
C ARG A 341 0.57 -8.36 1.46
N GLN A 342 -0.28 -7.41 1.08
CA GLN A 342 0.16 -6.17 0.46
C GLN A 342 1.13 -5.40 1.39
N PRO A 343 2.26 -4.90 0.88
CA PRO A 343 3.32 -4.34 1.73
C PRO A 343 2.97 -2.94 2.25
N ASN A 344 2.06 -2.20 1.62
CA ASN A 344 1.68 -0.83 1.97
C ASN A 344 0.17 -0.78 2.25
N LEU A 345 -0.22 -1.11 3.48
CA LEU A 345 -1.63 -1.29 3.83
C LEU A 345 -2.45 0.02 3.69
N ALA A 346 -1.86 1.18 3.97
CA ALA A 346 -2.56 2.46 3.87
C ALA A 346 -3.00 2.80 2.42
N VAL A 347 -2.17 2.47 1.42
CA VAL A 347 -2.56 2.62 0.00
C VAL A 347 -3.51 1.51 -0.42
N PHE A 348 -3.35 0.28 0.09
CA PHE A 348 -4.23 -0.84 -0.26
C PHE A 348 -5.65 -0.65 0.27
N GLU A 349 -5.81 -0.10 1.46
CA GLU A 349 -7.12 0.30 2.00
C GLU A 349 -7.80 1.37 1.14
N GLN A 350 -7.04 2.28 0.51
CA GLN A 350 -7.62 3.21 -0.47
C GLN A 350 -8.07 2.49 -1.75
N ILE A 351 -7.29 1.52 -2.25
CA ILE A 351 -7.68 0.72 -3.41
C ILE A 351 -8.99 -0.03 -3.10
N LEU A 352 -9.12 -0.63 -1.90
CA LEU A 352 -10.34 -1.29 -1.46
C LEU A 352 -11.55 -0.33 -1.45
N ARG A 353 -11.41 0.89 -0.91
CA ARG A 353 -12.47 1.92 -0.97
C ARG A 353 -12.84 2.29 -2.40
N ASP A 354 -11.85 2.52 -3.25
CA ASP A 354 -12.08 2.94 -4.63
C ASP A 354 -12.78 1.82 -5.44
N MET A 355 -12.45 0.55 -5.18
CA MET A 355 -13.17 -0.60 -5.74
C MET A 355 -14.60 -0.72 -5.19
N LYS A 356 -14.80 -0.58 -3.86
CA LYS A 356 -16.13 -0.61 -3.22
C LYS A 356 -17.03 0.49 -3.78
N SER A 357 -16.56 1.74 -3.79
CA SER A 357 -17.28 2.90 -4.33
C SER A 357 -17.69 2.66 -5.79
N SER A 358 -16.72 2.27 -6.64
CA SER A 358 -16.99 2.00 -8.06
C SER A 358 -18.04 0.90 -8.26
N LEU A 359 -18.01 -0.16 -7.45
CA LEU A 359 -18.98 -1.25 -7.58
C LEU A 359 -20.36 -0.85 -7.04
N CYS A 360 -20.45 -0.21 -5.88
CA CYS A 360 -21.70 0.27 -5.31
C CYS A 360 -22.37 1.32 -6.21
N GLU A 361 -21.61 2.25 -6.80
CA GLU A 361 -22.09 3.22 -7.79
C GLU A 361 -22.67 2.54 -9.04
N LEU A 362 -22.07 1.44 -9.51
CA LEU A 362 -22.56 0.66 -10.65
C LEU A 362 -23.82 -0.16 -10.34
N VAL A 363 -23.94 -0.66 -9.12
CA VAL A 363 -25.16 -1.33 -8.63
C VAL A 363 -26.31 -0.33 -8.52
N ALA A 364 -26.11 0.78 -7.80
CA ALA A 364 -27.13 1.83 -7.62
C ALA A 364 -27.50 2.53 -8.93
N GLY A 365 -26.54 2.72 -9.83
CA GLY A 365 -26.74 3.31 -11.16
C GLY A 365 -27.44 2.40 -12.19
N GLY A 366 -27.92 1.22 -11.79
CA GLY A 366 -28.67 0.30 -12.66
C GLY A 366 -27.85 -0.41 -13.74
N ALA A 367 -26.52 -0.22 -13.78
CA ALA A 367 -25.63 -0.94 -14.71
C ALA A 367 -25.61 -2.45 -14.45
N MET A 368 -26.16 -2.87 -13.31
CA MET A 368 -26.45 -4.26 -12.98
C MET A 368 -27.97 -4.44 -12.85
N GLN A 369 -28.67 -4.61 -13.97
CA GLN A 369 -30.13 -4.89 -14.05
C GLN A 369 -30.62 -5.71 -12.84
N SER A 370 -31.59 -5.17 -12.10
CA SER A 370 -32.22 -5.63 -10.83
C SER A 370 -31.93 -7.07 -10.40
N SER A 371 -30.68 -7.33 -10.01
CA SER A 371 -30.22 -8.67 -9.66
C SER A 371 -30.42 -8.88 -8.16
N GLN A 372 -31.58 -9.41 -7.79
CA GLN A 372 -31.84 -9.92 -6.43
C GLN A 372 -30.76 -10.90 -5.96
N HIS A 373 -29.98 -11.48 -6.88
CA HIS A 373 -28.76 -12.23 -6.59
C HIS A 373 -27.58 -11.74 -7.45
N LEU A 374 -26.62 -11.05 -6.84
CA LEU A 374 -25.34 -10.65 -7.45
C LEU A 374 -24.27 -11.74 -7.30
N ARG A 375 -23.58 -12.10 -8.40
CA ARG A 375 -22.48 -13.08 -8.38
C ARG A 375 -21.14 -12.41 -8.67
N ILE A 376 -20.15 -12.66 -7.82
CA ILE A 376 -18.78 -12.16 -7.91
C ILE A 376 -17.83 -13.35 -8.11
N LEU A 377 -17.05 -13.34 -9.18
CA LEU A 377 -15.91 -14.24 -9.36
C LEU A 377 -14.62 -13.46 -9.10
N GLU A 378 -13.79 -13.93 -8.17
CA GLU A 378 -12.47 -13.35 -7.88
C GLU A 378 -11.36 -14.32 -8.29
N LEU A 379 -10.41 -13.81 -9.09
CA LEU A 379 -9.20 -14.54 -9.48
C LEU A 379 -8.00 -14.07 -8.65
N CYS A 380 -7.22 -15.02 -8.14
CA CYS A 380 -6.06 -14.80 -7.27
C CYS A 380 -6.40 -14.17 -5.91
N GLY A 381 -7.54 -14.56 -5.31
CA GLY A 381 -8.07 -13.96 -4.08
C GLY A 381 -7.23 -14.17 -2.81
N GLY A 382 -6.26 -15.09 -2.81
CA GLY A 382 -5.40 -15.34 -1.64
C GLY A 382 -6.22 -15.67 -0.39
N VAL A 383 -6.08 -14.86 0.66
CA VAL A 383 -6.84 -15.02 1.92
C VAL A 383 -8.25 -14.37 1.88
N GLY A 384 -8.72 -13.92 0.71
CA GLY A 384 -10.08 -13.43 0.45
C GLY A 384 -10.31 -11.93 0.61
N VAL A 385 -9.26 -11.11 0.75
CA VAL A 385 -9.41 -9.69 1.18
C VAL A 385 -10.27 -8.87 0.24
N ILE A 386 -10.01 -8.91 -1.07
CA ILE A 386 -10.70 -8.04 -2.04
C ILE A 386 -12.13 -8.54 -2.24
N GLY A 387 -12.31 -9.82 -2.55
CA GLY A 387 -13.60 -10.45 -2.78
C GLY A 387 -14.56 -10.31 -1.59
N MET A 388 -14.13 -10.59 -0.36
CA MET A 388 -14.98 -10.42 0.82
C MET A 388 -15.32 -8.94 1.08
N SER A 389 -14.36 -8.04 0.87
CA SER A 389 -14.58 -6.60 1.06
C SER A 389 -15.62 -6.03 0.09
N LEU A 390 -15.62 -6.50 -1.16
CA LEU A 390 -16.60 -6.10 -2.16
C LEU A 390 -17.96 -6.77 -1.92
N ALA A 391 -17.96 -8.06 -1.58
CA ALA A 391 -19.18 -8.81 -1.31
C ALA A 391 -19.92 -8.31 -0.07
N ASP A 392 -19.20 -7.94 1.01
CA ASP A 392 -19.80 -7.32 2.20
C ASP A 392 -20.40 -5.93 1.90
N ALA A 393 -19.69 -5.12 1.10
CA ALA A 393 -20.13 -3.77 0.75
C ALA A 393 -21.44 -3.79 -0.05
N VAL A 394 -21.51 -4.57 -1.14
CA VAL A 394 -22.74 -4.68 -1.94
C VAL A 394 -23.86 -5.44 -1.21
N ALA A 395 -23.56 -6.38 -0.32
CA ALA A 395 -24.59 -7.02 0.51
C ALA A 395 -25.23 -6.07 1.55
N ARG A 396 -24.71 -4.84 1.75
CA ARG A 396 -25.33 -3.80 2.60
C ARG A 396 -26.30 -2.90 1.83
N MET A 397 -26.37 -3.03 0.50
CA MET A 397 -27.23 -2.24 -0.36
C MET A 397 -28.64 -2.83 -0.40
N GLU A 398 -29.67 -1.98 -0.34
CA GLU A 398 -31.08 -2.42 -0.36
C GLU A 398 -31.47 -3.03 -1.72
N GLU A 399 -30.76 -2.63 -2.78
CA GLU A 399 -30.93 -3.12 -4.15
C GLU A 399 -30.48 -4.58 -4.35
N VAL A 400 -29.78 -5.18 -3.38
CA VAL A 400 -29.11 -6.49 -3.52
C VAL A 400 -29.56 -7.47 -2.44
N GLY A 401 -30.60 -8.27 -2.75
CA GLY A 401 -31.13 -9.27 -1.82
C GLY A 401 -30.17 -10.41 -1.45
N LYS A 402 -29.22 -10.74 -2.33
CA LYS A 402 -28.23 -11.81 -2.13
C LYS A 402 -26.94 -11.54 -2.90
N VAL A 403 -25.81 -11.89 -2.30
CA VAL A 403 -24.48 -11.91 -2.92
C VAL A 403 -23.90 -13.32 -2.86
N THR A 404 -23.20 -13.73 -3.91
CA THR A 404 -22.35 -14.93 -3.88
C THR A 404 -20.98 -14.62 -4.42
N LEU A 405 -19.96 -14.77 -3.57
CA LEU A 405 -18.56 -14.73 -3.95
C LEU A 405 -18.06 -16.15 -4.20
N LEU A 406 -17.48 -16.37 -5.39
CA LEU A 406 -16.54 -17.45 -5.64
C LEU A 406 -15.14 -16.85 -5.74
N SER A 407 -14.32 -17.05 -4.72
CA SER A 407 -12.91 -16.69 -4.69
C SER A 407 -12.05 -17.86 -5.16
N THR A 408 -11.01 -17.58 -5.95
CA THR A 408 -10.14 -18.62 -6.50
C THR A 408 -8.66 -18.28 -6.39
N ASP A 409 -7.83 -19.29 -6.13
CA ASP A 409 -6.37 -19.19 -6.14
C ASP A 409 -5.74 -20.51 -6.60
N VAL A 410 -4.59 -20.44 -7.27
CA VAL A 410 -3.79 -21.63 -7.65
C VAL A 410 -3.18 -22.35 -6.44
N ASN A 411 -3.10 -21.69 -5.29
CA ASN A 411 -2.59 -22.25 -4.05
C ASN A 411 -3.73 -22.83 -3.19
N PRO A 412 -3.89 -24.17 -3.09
CA PRO A 412 -4.96 -24.76 -2.29
C PRO A 412 -4.83 -24.45 -0.78
N ASN A 413 -3.63 -24.10 -0.31
CA ASN A 413 -3.42 -23.71 1.09
C ASN A 413 -4.07 -22.37 1.46
N CYS A 414 -4.62 -21.62 0.49
CA CYS A 414 -5.41 -20.42 0.74
C CYS A 414 -6.83 -20.72 1.27
N ALA A 415 -7.37 -21.93 1.05
CA ALA A 415 -8.74 -22.30 1.42
C ALA A 415 -9.01 -22.19 2.94
N GLY A 416 -8.09 -22.68 3.77
CA GLY A 416 -8.21 -22.59 5.23
C GLY A 416 -8.20 -21.15 5.76
N PRO A 417 -7.18 -20.33 5.42
CA PRO A 417 -7.15 -18.90 5.75
C PRO A 417 -8.35 -18.10 5.21
N PHE A 418 -8.85 -18.42 4.01
CA PHE A 418 -10.09 -17.84 3.49
C PHE A 418 -11.27 -18.17 4.42
N GLN A 419 -11.50 -19.45 4.72
CA GLN A 419 -12.62 -19.85 5.57
C GLN A 419 -12.53 -19.23 6.98
N ALA A 420 -11.35 -19.24 7.59
CA ALA A 420 -11.11 -18.62 8.90
C ALA A 420 -11.34 -17.10 8.88
N ASN A 421 -11.04 -16.41 7.77
CA ASN A 421 -11.34 -14.98 7.61
C ASN A 421 -12.83 -14.70 7.34
N ALA A 422 -13.54 -15.59 6.64
CA ALA A 422 -14.99 -15.49 6.51
C ALA A 422 -15.66 -15.61 7.88
N GLU A 423 -15.32 -16.64 8.65
CA GLU A 423 -15.84 -16.86 10.01
C GLU A 423 -15.48 -15.71 10.97
N ARG A 424 -14.26 -15.15 10.86
CA ARG A 424 -13.80 -14.00 11.66
C ARG A 424 -14.63 -12.73 11.42
N ASN A 425 -15.11 -12.50 10.21
CA ASN A 425 -15.84 -11.28 9.85
C ASN A 425 -17.37 -11.44 9.95
N PHE A 426 -17.88 -12.64 9.69
CA PHE A 426 -19.32 -12.89 9.52
C PHE A 426 -19.88 -13.95 10.48
N GLY A 427 -19.05 -14.51 11.37
CA GLY A 427 -19.44 -15.60 12.27
C GLY A 427 -19.49 -16.97 11.58
N PRO A 428 -19.64 -18.06 12.35
CA PRO A 428 -19.69 -19.42 11.81
C PRO A 428 -20.97 -19.73 11.02
N GLU A 429 -22.06 -19.01 11.31
CA GLU A 429 -23.33 -19.09 10.55
C GLU A 429 -23.30 -18.23 9.28
N GLY A 430 -22.28 -17.37 9.14
CA GLY A 430 -22.18 -16.39 8.08
C GLY A 430 -23.15 -15.21 8.25
N ARG A 431 -23.23 -14.38 7.21
CA ARG A 431 -24.11 -13.20 7.15
C ARG A 431 -25.30 -13.51 6.24
N GLU A 432 -26.51 -13.17 6.67
CA GLU A 432 -27.71 -13.31 5.85
C GLU A 432 -27.55 -12.57 4.51
N GLY A 433 -28.02 -13.17 3.42
CA GLY A 433 -27.83 -12.68 2.06
C GLY A 433 -26.41 -12.89 1.49
N LEU A 434 -25.40 -13.27 2.28
CA LEU A 434 -24.01 -13.37 1.82
C LEU A 434 -23.49 -14.82 1.79
N SER A 435 -23.25 -15.37 0.59
CA SER A 435 -22.63 -16.68 0.41
C SER A 435 -21.18 -16.54 -0.06
N LEU A 436 -20.23 -17.09 0.70
CA LEU A 436 -18.80 -17.05 0.39
C LEU A 436 -18.31 -18.46 0.09
N LYS A 437 -17.60 -18.63 -1.03
CA LYS A 437 -16.98 -19.91 -1.42
C LYS A 437 -15.56 -19.66 -1.92
N PHE A 438 -14.69 -20.65 -1.67
CA PHE A 438 -13.34 -20.69 -2.21
C PHE A 438 -13.14 -21.97 -3.03
N SER A 439 -12.40 -21.87 -4.15
CA SER A 439 -11.96 -23.03 -4.93
C SER A 439 -10.51 -22.88 -5.38
N ALA A 440 -9.73 -23.96 -5.26
CA ALA A 440 -8.35 -23.99 -5.70
C ALA A 440 -8.28 -24.20 -7.23
N LEU A 441 -8.33 -23.11 -7.99
CA LEU A 441 -8.41 -23.09 -9.46
C LEU A 441 -7.38 -22.14 -10.06
N ASN A 442 -6.87 -22.47 -11.24
CA ASN A 442 -6.13 -21.53 -12.07
C ASN A 442 -7.07 -20.59 -12.84
N ALA A 443 -6.53 -19.51 -13.42
CA ALA A 443 -7.33 -18.49 -14.09
C ALA A 443 -8.19 -19.05 -15.23
N SER A 444 -7.66 -19.95 -16.06
CA SER A 444 -8.38 -20.54 -17.19
C SER A 444 -9.48 -21.52 -16.71
N GLU A 445 -9.23 -22.28 -15.64
CA GLU A 445 -10.25 -23.13 -14.98
C GLU A 445 -11.37 -22.31 -14.34
N ALA A 446 -11.03 -21.23 -13.63
CA ALA A 446 -11.99 -20.34 -13.01
C ALA A 446 -12.85 -19.61 -14.05
N LEU A 447 -12.25 -19.13 -15.14
CA LEU A 447 -12.99 -18.53 -16.26
C LEU A 447 -13.88 -19.54 -16.99
N ALA A 448 -13.52 -20.83 -17.05
CA ALA A 448 -14.40 -21.87 -17.59
C ALA A 448 -15.71 -22.03 -16.78
N SER A 449 -15.72 -21.69 -15.48
CA SER A 449 -16.94 -21.68 -14.66
C SER A 449 -17.97 -20.61 -15.09
N LEU A 450 -17.58 -19.65 -15.94
CA LEU A 450 -18.49 -18.65 -16.51
C LEU A 450 -19.40 -19.19 -17.62
N ALA A 451 -19.08 -20.36 -18.20
CA ALA A 451 -19.75 -20.92 -19.38
C ALA A 451 -20.82 -22.00 -19.07
N GLY A 452 -21.03 -22.35 -17.80
CA GLY A 452 -22.01 -23.37 -17.39
C GLY A 452 -23.45 -22.83 -17.26
N PRO A 453 -24.48 -23.70 -17.24
CA PRO A 453 -25.89 -23.29 -17.09
C PRO A 453 -26.24 -22.75 -15.68
N GLU A 454 -25.56 -23.21 -14.63
CA GLU A 454 -25.54 -22.55 -13.31
C GLU A 454 -24.36 -21.56 -13.17
N GLY A 455 -23.54 -21.47 -14.21
CA GLY A 455 -22.35 -20.64 -14.28
C GLY A 455 -22.65 -19.18 -14.60
N GLY A 456 -21.58 -18.39 -14.56
CA GLY A 456 -21.63 -16.96 -14.79
C GLY A 456 -21.45 -16.14 -13.52
N ALA A 457 -20.85 -14.98 -13.70
CA ALA A 457 -20.64 -13.97 -12.68
C ALA A 457 -21.08 -12.62 -13.27
N ASP A 458 -21.58 -11.74 -12.43
CA ASP A 458 -21.98 -10.38 -12.80
C ASP A 458 -20.78 -9.43 -12.70
N VAL A 459 -19.93 -9.67 -11.68
CA VAL A 459 -18.65 -9.00 -11.44
C VAL A 459 -17.50 -10.00 -11.56
N LEU A 460 -16.45 -9.62 -12.28
CA LEU A 460 -15.17 -10.31 -12.30
C LEU A 460 -14.09 -9.43 -11.65
N VAL A 461 -13.43 -9.94 -10.61
CA VAL A 461 -12.31 -9.29 -9.93
C VAL A 461 -11.00 -9.97 -10.35
N LEU A 462 -10.03 -9.17 -10.81
CA LEU A 462 -8.74 -9.62 -11.31
C LEU A 462 -7.61 -8.95 -10.50
N ASP A 463 -6.83 -9.71 -9.74
CA ASP A 463 -5.50 -9.32 -9.22
C ASP A 463 -4.41 -10.29 -9.72
N PRO A 464 -4.16 -10.35 -11.04
CA PRO A 464 -3.24 -11.32 -11.62
C PRO A 464 -1.77 -10.98 -11.33
N PRO A 465 -0.87 -11.98 -11.38
CA PRO A 465 0.57 -11.73 -11.33
C PRO A 465 1.03 -10.79 -12.45
N ARG A 466 2.23 -10.20 -12.33
CA ARG A 466 2.89 -9.24 -13.27
C ARG A 466 2.89 -9.54 -14.78
N ARG A 467 2.38 -10.68 -15.22
CA ARG A 467 2.17 -11.07 -16.62
C ARG A 467 0.74 -10.82 -17.12
N GLY A 468 -0.17 -10.39 -16.24
CA GLY A 468 -1.60 -10.27 -16.52
C GLY A 468 -2.23 -11.64 -16.79
N LEU A 469 -3.16 -11.67 -17.73
CA LEU A 469 -3.82 -12.88 -18.22
C LEU A 469 -2.89 -13.77 -19.07
N ALA A 470 -1.75 -13.25 -19.53
CA ALA A 470 -0.81 -14.01 -20.36
C ALA A 470 -0.05 -15.11 -19.58
N THR A 471 0.41 -16.14 -20.30
CA THR A 471 1.29 -17.17 -19.77
C THR A 471 2.75 -16.88 -20.15
N ARG A 472 3.70 -17.29 -19.28
CA ARG A 472 5.13 -17.09 -19.54
C ARG A 472 5.73 -18.33 -20.21
N HIS A 473 6.14 -18.17 -21.46
CA HIS A 473 6.91 -19.17 -22.20
C HIS A 473 8.41 -18.84 -22.17
N TRP A 474 9.26 -19.86 -22.03
CA TRP A 474 10.70 -19.67 -21.83
C TRP A 474 11.45 -19.12 -23.04
N VAL A 475 10.96 -19.39 -24.26
CA VAL A 475 11.59 -18.97 -25.52
C VAL A 475 10.91 -17.73 -26.12
N GLN A 476 9.58 -17.66 -26.04
CA GLN A 476 8.78 -16.63 -26.72
C GLN A 476 8.39 -15.44 -25.82
N GLY A 477 8.71 -15.47 -24.53
CA GLY A 477 8.35 -14.41 -23.58
C GLY A 477 6.93 -14.57 -23.03
N LEU A 478 6.12 -13.51 -23.05
CA LEU A 478 4.71 -13.60 -22.69
C LEU A 478 3.89 -13.99 -23.93
N VAL A 479 3.06 -15.02 -23.79
CA VAL A 479 2.21 -15.60 -24.86
C VAL A 479 0.85 -15.95 -24.26
N GLY A 480 -0.23 -15.74 -25.01
CA GLY A 480 -1.60 -15.96 -24.53
C GLY A 480 -2.16 -14.75 -23.76
N GLY A 481 -3.31 -14.94 -23.11
CA GLY A 481 -4.20 -13.89 -22.65
C GLY A 481 -5.31 -13.58 -23.66
N GLU A 482 -5.16 -13.96 -24.94
CA GLU A 482 -6.21 -13.95 -25.95
C GLU A 482 -7.40 -14.84 -25.56
N GLY A 483 -7.15 -16.10 -25.16
CA GLY A 483 -8.21 -17.06 -24.81
C GLY A 483 -8.93 -16.73 -23.49
N GLU A 484 -8.18 -16.19 -22.53
CA GLU A 484 -8.73 -15.65 -21.27
C GLU A 484 -9.61 -14.44 -21.55
N ALA A 485 -9.13 -13.46 -22.33
CA ALA A 485 -9.93 -12.28 -22.72
C ALA A 485 -11.14 -12.64 -23.60
N ALA A 486 -11.02 -13.66 -24.45
CA ALA A 486 -12.13 -14.21 -25.22
C ALA A 486 -13.23 -14.73 -24.29
N SER A 487 -12.86 -15.60 -23.34
CA SER A 487 -13.78 -16.17 -22.34
C SER A 487 -14.47 -15.09 -21.50
N ILE A 488 -13.75 -14.04 -21.10
CA ILE A 488 -14.34 -12.91 -20.38
C ILE A 488 -15.33 -12.15 -21.29
N ARG A 489 -14.96 -11.84 -22.53
CA ARG A 489 -15.80 -11.11 -23.48
C ARG A 489 -17.05 -11.90 -23.93
N SER A 490 -16.98 -13.22 -24.02
CA SER A 490 -18.12 -14.09 -24.34
C SER A 490 -18.98 -14.51 -23.14
N SER A 491 -18.51 -14.28 -21.91
CA SER A 491 -19.27 -14.55 -20.68
C SER A 491 -20.39 -13.54 -20.41
N SER A 492 -21.22 -13.84 -19.40
CA SER A 492 -22.24 -12.96 -18.82
C SER A 492 -21.69 -11.82 -17.94
N VAL A 493 -20.37 -11.71 -17.73
CA VAL A 493 -19.76 -10.66 -16.89
C VAL A 493 -20.12 -9.28 -17.41
N ARG A 494 -20.65 -8.43 -16.52
CA ARG A 494 -21.04 -7.04 -16.81
C ARG A 494 -19.99 -6.04 -16.33
N VAL A 495 -19.33 -6.32 -15.21
CA VAL A 495 -18.30 -5.45 -14.61
C VAL A 495 -16.99 -6.23 -14.44
N VAL A 496 -15.87 -5.66 -14.87
CA VAL A 496 -14.52 -6.18 -14.57
C VAL A 496 -13.77 -5.15 -13.73
N ILE A 497 -13.29 -5.56 -12.55
CA ILE A 497 -12.43 -4.76 -11.67
C ILE A 497 -11.03 -5.36 -11.75
N TYR A 498 -10.11 -4.69 -12.45
CA TYR A 498 -8.75 -5.18 -12.70
C TYR A 498 -7.72 -4.34 -11.93
N MET A 499 -7.14 -4.93 -10.89
CA MET A 499 -5.96 -4.45 -10.16
C MET A 499 -4.69 -5.06 -10.75
N SER A 500 -3.64 -4.26 -10.98
CA SER A 500 -2.39 -4.76 -11.58
C SER A 500 -1.13 -3.99 -11.18
N CYS A 501 -0.14 -4.75 -10.70
CA CYS A 501 1.24 -4.30 -10.50
C CYS A 501 2.10 -4.37 -11.78
N GLY A 502 1.50 -4.79 -12.91
CA GLY A 502 2.16 -5.01 -14.20
C GLY A 502 1.57 -4.13 -15.31
N HIS A 503 1.98 -2.87 -15.38
CA HIS A 503 1.42 -1.88 -16.31
C HIS A 503 1.43 -2.31 -17.80
N GLU A 504 2.49 -2.96 -18.28
CA GLU A 504 2.56 -3.45 -19.67
C GLU A 504 1.50 -4.53 -19.95
N SER A 505 1.34 -5.51 -19.06
CA SER A 505 0.31 -6.54 -19.17
C SER A 505 -1.10 -5.99 -18.99
N PHE A 506 -1.28 -5.03 -18.08
CA PHE A 506 -2.56 -4.34 -17.90
C PHE A 506 -3.00 -3.64 -19.20
N MET A 507 -2.12 -2.88 -19.85
CA MET A 507 -2.45 -2.20 -21.12
C MET A 507 -2.78 -3.20 -22.24
N ALA A 508 -2.03 -4.31 -22.32
CA ALA A 508 -2.28 -5.36 -23.30
C ALA A 508 -3.62 -6.09 -23.08
N ASP A 509 -3.95 -6.43 -21.82
CA ASP A 509 -5.22 -7.06 -21.47
C ASP A 509 -6.40 -6.09 -21.63
N ALA A 510 -6.22 -4.82 -21.27
CA ALA A 510 -7.21 -3.77 -21.49
C ALA A 510 -7.49 -3.56 -22.98
N ASP A 511 -6.47 -3.54 -23.86
CA ASP A 511 -6.66 -3.46 -25.31
C ASP A 511 -7.39 -4.72 -25.88
N ARG A 512 -7.23 -5.90 -25.26
CA ARG A 512 -7.99 -7.12 -25.61
C ARG A 512 -9.46 -7.04 -25.15
N LEU A 513 -9.71 -6.64 -23.90
CA LEU A 513 -11.05 -6.50 -23.31
C LEU A 513 -11.89 -5.41 -23.99
N THR A 514 -11.26 -4.30 -24.36
CA THR A 514 -11.91 -3.15 -25.03
C THR A 514 -11.98 -3.28 -26.55
N GLY A 515 -11.36 -4.30 -27.14
CA GLY A 515 -11.30 -4.47 -28.60
C GLY A 515 -10.41 -3.46 -29.34
N ARG A 516 -9.60 -2.67 -28.62
CA ARG A 516 -8.68 -1.67 -29.20
C ARG A 516 -7.47 -2.27 -29.91
N ASN A 517 -7.13 -3.53 -29.64
CA ASN A 517 -6.06 -4.23 -30.35
C ASN A 517 -6.51 -4.53 -31.80
N PRO A 518 -5.84 -4.02 -32.86
CA PRO A 518 -6.22 -4.29 -34.25
C PRO A 518 -6.02 -5.76 -34.69
N LYS A 519 -5.36 -6.56 -33.84
CA LYS A 519 -5.22 -8.02 -34.00
C LYS A 519 -6.13 -8.80 -33.04
N ALA A 520 -6.97 -8.14 -32.23
CA ALA A 520 -8.01 -8.86 -31.51
C ALA A 520 -8.97 -9.46 -32.54
N ASP A 521 -9.19 -10.75 -32.41
CA ASP A 521 -10.03 -11.50 -33.33
C ASP A 521 -11.48 -10.99 -33.24
N ALA A 522 -12.13 -10.87 -34.40
CA ALA A 522 -13.55 -10.56 -34.50
C ALA A 522 -14.44 -11.68 -33.87
N SER A 523 -13.85 -12.84 -33.56
CA SER A 523 -14.49 -13.94 -32.81
C SER A 523 -14.73 -13.64 -31.32
N PHE A 524 -14.10 -12.61 -30.73
CA PHE A 524 -14.34 -12.27 -29.33
C PHE A 524 -15.70 -11.59 -29.14
N GLY A 525 -16.43 -11.96 -28.08
CA GLY A 525 -17.73 -11.37 -27.72
C GLY A 525 -17.69 -9.84 -27.51
N PRO A 526 -18.82 -9.16 -27.25
CA PRO A 526 -18.88 -7.71 -27.25
C PRO A 526 -17.84 -7.07 -26.31
N PRO A 527 -17.17 -5.98 -26.74
CA PRO A 527 -16.10 -5.36 -25.97
C PRO A 527 -16.65 -4.68 -24.70
N PHE A 528 -15.77 -4.49 -23.72
CA PHE A 528 -16.05 -3.64 -22.57
C PHE A 528 -15.59 -2.20 -22.83
N ARG A 529 -16.23 -1.21 -22.21
CA ARG A 529 -15.70 0.15 -22.10
C ARG A 529 -14.90 0.27 -20.80
N LEU A 530 -13.70 0.85 -20.87
CA LEU A 530 -12.95 1.28 -19.70
C LEU A 530 -13.64 2.52 -19.10
N LEU A 531 -14.31 2.36 -17.96
CA LEU A 531 -15.06 3.41 -17.28
C LEU A 531 -14.16 4.32 -16.44
N SER A 532 -13.21 3.74 -15.71
CA SER A 532 -12.28 4.51 -14.88
C SER A 532 -10.89 3.86 -14.82
N LEU A 533 -9.87 4.72 -14.70
CA LEU A 533 -8.47 4.32 -14.62
C LEU A 533 -7.75 5.12 -13.52
N ARG A 534 -7.27 4.43 -12.48
CA ARG A 534 -6.51 5.02 -11.37
C ARG A 534 -5.16 4.33 -11.21
N CYS A 535 -4.12 5.10 -10.94
CA CYS A 535 -2.80 4.61 -10.57
C CYS A 535 -2.57 4.85 -9.07
N TYR A 536 -1.80 3.99 -8.41
CA TYR A 536 -1.45 4.14 -6.99
C TYR A 536 0.06 3.93 -6.79
N ASP A 537 0.68 4.84 -6.05
CA ASP A 537 2.06 4.74 -5.57
C ASP A 537 2.14 3.75 -4.41
N MET A 538 1.88 2.49 -4.72
CA MET A 538 1.86 1.35 -3.80
C MET A 538 3.24 1.09 -3.18
N LEU A 539 4.30 1.35 -3.95
CA LEU A 539 5.70 1.12 -3.58
C LEU A 539 6.55 2.38 -3.78
N PRO A 540 6.42 3.41 -2.91
CA PRO A 540 7.27 4.59 -2.94
C PRO A 540 8.77 4.22 -2.97
N PHE A 541 9.56 5.11 -3.57
CA PHE A 541 11.00 4.94 -3.87
C PHE A 541 11.34 3.86 -4.92
N THR A 542 10.37 3.30 -5.63
CA THR A 542 10.57 2.34 -6.73
C THR A 542 10.03 2.87 -8.07
N GLU A 543 10.03 2.05 -9.11
CA GLU A 543 9.37 2.32 -10.40
C GLU A 543 8.06 1.50 -10.56
N HIS A 544 7.57 0.90 -9.47
CA HIS A 544 6.34 0.12 -9.46
C HIS A 544 5.13 1.01 -9.17
N ILE A 545 4.06 0.77 -9.93
CA ILE A 545 2.76 1.40 -9.79
C ILE A 545 1.72 0.29 -9.80
N GLU A 546 0.74 0.41 -8.93
CA GLU A 546 -0.47 -0.39 -8.95
C GLU A 546 -1.50 0.34 -9.82
N THR A 547 -2.21 -0.38 -10.68
CA THR A 547 -3.18 0.20 -11.63
C THR A 547 -4.54 -0.45 -11.39
N LEU A 548 -5.58 0.36 -11.23
CA LEU A 548 -6.98 -0.09 -11.17
C LEU A 548 -7.71 0.37 -12.41
N GLY A 549 -8.19 -0.58 -13.21
CA GLY A 549 -9.15 -0.33 -14.28
C GLY A 549 -10.52 -0.91 -13.91
N VAL A 550 -11.56 -0.09 -14.02
CA VAL A 550 -12.96 -0.56 -13.94
C VAL A 550 -13.53 -0.57 -15.36
N PHE A 551 -13.97 -1.73 -15.82
CA PHE A 551 -14.54 -1.92 -17.15
C PHE A 551 -16.01 -2.33 -17.03
N VAL A 552 -16.84 -1.80 -17.91
CA VAL A 552 -18.29 -2.10 -17.96
C VAL A 552 -18.68 -2.56 -19.35
N ARG A 553 -19.60 -3.52 -19.43
CA ARG A 553 -20.22 -3.93 -20.69
C ARG A 553 -21.34 -2.95 -21.01
N GLU A 554 -21.33 -2.40 -22.22
CA GLU A 554 -22.47 -1.66 -22.74
C GLU A 554 -23.48 -2.66 -23.27
N GLU A 555 -24.75 -2.56 -22.87
CA GLU A 555 -25.79 -3.43 -23.43
C GLU A 555 -26.05 -3.03 -24.89
N VAL A 556 -26.10 -4.03 -25.77
CA VAL A 556 -26.44 -3.84 -27.19
C VAL A 556 -27.96 -3.69 -27.30
N GLY A 557 -28.45 -2.55 -26.84
CA GLY A 557 -29.74 -2.02 -27.23
C GLY A 557 -29.69 -1.55 -28.68
N ASP A 558 -30.67 -2.00 -29.45
CA ASP A 558 -30.98 -1.72 -30.85
C ASP A 558 -30.51 -0.36 -31.40
N GLY A 559 -29.29 -0.35 -31.96
CA GLY A 559 -29.02 0.38 -33.19
C GLY A 559 -28.83 1.89 -33.10
N LYS A 560 -28.23 2.41 -32.02
CA LYS A 560 -27.49 3.69 -32.04
C LYS A 560 -26.43 3.70 -30.94
N PRO A 561 -25.22 4.25 -31.16
CA PRO A 561 -24.39 4.66 -30.03
C PRO A 561 -25.18 5.68 -29.21
N PRO A 562 -25.18 5.61 -27.86
CA PRO A 562 -25.76 6.68 -27.07
C PRO A 562 -25.07 7.99 -27.47
N GLU A 563 -25.86 8.99 -27.86
CA GLU A 563 -25.34 10.36 -28.04
C GLU A 563 -24.58 10.71 -26.76
N SER A 564 -23.35 11.19 -26.95
CA SER A 564 -22.33 11.38 -25.91
C SER A 564 -22.93 11.56 -24.53
N VAL A 565 -22.78 10.55 -23.66
CA VAL A 565 -23.22 10.62 -22.27
C VAL A 565 -22.41 11.73 -21.60
N GLU A 566 -22.96 12.95 -21.63
CA GLU A 566 -22.41 14.09 -20.91
C GLU A 566 -22.29 13.68 -19.44
N ARG A 567 -21.19 14.09 -18.79
CA ARG A 567 -20.76 13.62 -17.46
C ARG A 567 -21.65 14.13 -16.30
N ASP A 568 -22.95 14.32 -16.54
CA ASP A 568 -23.89 15.06 -15.68
C ASP A 568 -25.04 14.22 -15.07
N MET A 569 -25.11 12.90 -15.31
CA MET A 569 -26.03 11.99 -14.58
C MET A 569 -25.55 11.66 -13.15
N LEU A 570 -25.31 12.71 -12.36
CA LEU A 570 -25.19 12.69 -10.89
C LEU A 570 -26.42 13.38 -10.25
N GLN A 571 -27.62 13.06 -10.74
CA GLN A 571 -28.89 13.55 -10.19
C GLN A 571 -29.50 12.58 -9.18
N ILE A 572 -28.92 12.54 -7.98
CA ILE A 572 -29.61 12.11 -6.76
C ILE A 572 -30.83 13.03 -6.55
N SER A 573 -31.90 12.55 -5.90
CA SER A 573 -33.09 13.37 -5.57
C SER A 573 -32.76 14.64 -4.75
N PRO A 574 -33.64 15.67 -4.73
CA PRO A 574 -33.36 16.92 -4.02
C PRO A 574 -33.43 16.83 -2.49
N GLU A 575 -34.09 15.80 -1.95
CA GLU A 575 -34.69 15.84 -0.61
C GLU A 575 -33.75 15.40 0.53
N GLU A 576 -32.62 14.74 0.22
CA GLU A 576 -31.65 14.23 1.22
C GLU A 576 -30.29 14.94 1.22
N LYS A 577 -30.11 15.99 0.41
CA LYS A 577 -28.81 16.70 0.31
C LYS A 577 -28.67 17.78 1.38
N LEU A 578 -27.68 17.60 2.26
CA LEU A 578 -27.23 18.63 3.19
C LEU A 578 -26.55 19.76 2.42
N GLN A 579 -27.12 20.96 2.46
CA GLN A 579 -26.69 22.09 1.66
C GLN A 579 -26.82 23.42 2.39
N CYS A 580 -25.91 24.33 2.06
CA CYS A 580 -25.88 25.70 2.60
C CYS A 580 -25.20 26.65 1.59
N GLN A 581 -25.39 27.95 1.77
CA GLN A 581 -24.77 28.99 0.95
C GLN A 581 -24.15 30.07 1.83
N PHE A 582 -22.90 30.39 1.53
CA PHE A 582 -22.16 31.47 2.17
C PHE A 582 -22.22 32.72 1.32
N LEU A 583 -22.74 33.82 1.85
CA LEU A 583 -22.69 35.12 1.18
C LEU A 583 -21.26 35.67 1.25
N ILE A 584 -20.70 36.08 0.11
CA ILE A 584 -19.31 36.57 0.07
C ILE A 584 -19.21 38.01 0.60
N GLY A 585 -20.24 38.84 0.41
CA GLY A 585 -20.28 40.24 0.87
C GLY A 585 -19.30 41.20 0.16
N ILE A 586 -18.56 40.71 -0.84
CA ILE A 586 -17.61 41.48 -1.65
C ILE A 586 -17.99 41.28 -3.11
N GLU A 587 -18.13 42.37 -3.86
CA GLU A 587 -18.37 42.33 -5.30
C GLU A 587 -17.14 41.87 -6.08
N GLN A 588 -17.34 41.22 -7.22
CA GLN A 588 -16.24 40.81 -8.08
C GLN A 588 -15.73 41.99 -8.91
N ASP A 589 -14.54 42.48 -8.56
CA ASP A 589 -13.78 43.45 -9.37
C ASP A 589 -12.48 42.83 -9.95
N SER A 590 -11.71 43.64 -10.67
CA SER A 590 -10.39 43.28 -11.21
C SER A 590 -9.22 43.62 -10.29
N GLU A 591 -9.41 44.51 -9.31
CA GLU A 591 -8.34 45.03 -8.43
C GLU A 591 -8.07 44.10 -7.24
N PHE A 592 -9.12 43.75 -6.48
CA PHE A 592 -9.02 42.78 -5.38
C PHE A 592 -9.23 41.35 -5.87
N ASN A 593 -10.13 41.17 -6.85
CA ASN A 593 -10.46 39.89 -7.48
C ASN A 593 -10.82 38.81 -6.46
N VAL A 594 -11.94 39.01 -5.75
CA VAL A 594 -12.39 38.12 -4.67
C VAL A 594 -12.56 36.67 -5.14
N ARG A 595 -12.99 36.44 -6.38
CA ARG A 595 -13.04 35.11 -7.02
C ARG A 595 -11.68 34.42 -6.98
N GLN A 596 -10.60 35.08 -7.37
CA GLN A 596 -9.24 34.51 -7.30
C GLN A 596 -8.81 34.23 -5.85
N ARG A 597 -9.20 35.07 -4.88
CA ARG A 597 -8.91 34.85 -3.45
C ARG A 597 -9.64 33.62 -2.89
N ILE A 598 -10.94 33.47 -3.22
CA ILE A 598 -11.74 32.31 -2.82
C ILE A 598 -11.19 31.03 -3.44
N PHE A 599 -11.00 31.00 -4.77
CA PHE A 599 -10.46 29.81 -5.43
C PHE A 599 -9.03 29.47 -5.02
N GLY A 600 -8.20 30.49 -4.74
CA GLY A 600 -6.75 30.33 -4.63
C GLY A 600 -6.10 29.98 -5.96
N GLU A 601 -4.78 29.84 -6.00
CA GLU A 601 -4.06 29.49 -7.24
C GLU A 601 -4.62 28.20 -7.86
N ARG A 602 -5.13 28.29 -9.10
CA ARG A 602 -5.69 27.15 -9.86
C ARG A 602 -6.81 26.40 -9.11
N GLY A 603 -7.56 27.06 -8.23
CA GLY A 603 -8.64 26.46 -7.44
C GLY A 603 -8.17 25.67 -6.23
N HIS A 604 -6.96 25.94 -5.72
CA HIS A 604 -6.35 25.18 -4.61
C HIS A 604 -7.23 25.08 -3.36
N HIS A 605 -7.85 26.17 -2.91
CA HIS A 605 -8.68 26.17 -1.69
C HIS A 605 -9.90 25.26 -1.87
N MET A 606 -10.64 25.43 -2.97
CA MET A 606 -11.82 24.61 -3.27
C MET A 606 -11.46 23.11 -3.37
N LYS A 607 -10.31 22.79 -3.96
CA LYS A 607 -9.81 21.41 -4.09
C LYS A 607 -9.40 20.79 -2.77
N ILE A 608 -8.78 21.56 -1.85
CA ILE A 608 -8.47 21.07 -0.50
C ILE A 608 -9.76 20.81 0.28
N ILE A 609 -10.71 21.74 0.29
CA ILE A 609 -11.94 21.60 1.06
C ILE A 609 -12.74 20.40 0.53
N ALA A 610 -12.98 20.31 -0.79
CA ALA A 610 -13.67 19.18 -1.40
C ALA A 610 -12.97 17.84 -1.11
N LYS A 611 -11.63 17.75 -1.24
CA LYS A 611 -10.89 16.51 -0.96
C LYS A 611 -10.92 16.11 0.51
N ARG A 612 -10.92 17.07 1.44
CA ARG A 612 -10.92 16.80 2.89
C ARG A 612 -12.29 16.39 3.43
N THR A 613 -13.37 16.72 2.71
CA THR A 613 -14.75 16.65 3.25
C THR A 613 -15.71 15.83 2.40
N GLY A 614 -15.36 15.50 1.14
CA GLY A 614 -16.30 14.91 0.18
C GLY A 614 -17.34 15.90 -0.36
N ALA A 615 -17.49 17.09 0.24
CA ALA A 615 -18.51 18.06 -0.15
C ALA A 615 -18.21 18.72 -1.51
N LYS A 616 -19.27 19.00 -2.27
CA LYS A 616 -19.22 19.67 -3.58
C LYS A 616 -19.42 21.17 -3.38
N LEU A 617 -18.39 21.97 -3.71
CA LEU A 617 -18.42 23.43 -3.62
C LEU A 617 -18.64 24.08 -4.99
N ARG A 618 -19.46 25.14 -5.06
CA ARG A 618 -19.70 25.92 -6.28
C ARG A 618 -19.83 27.42 -5.97
N LEU A 619 -19.04 28.26 -6.64
CA LEU A 619 -19.21 29.72 -6.57
C LEU A 619 -20.30 30.15 -7.57
N ARG A 620 -21.30 30.91 -7.12
CA ARG A 620 -22.52 31.29 -7.85
C ARG A 620 -22.86 32.77 -7.61
N GLY A 621 -23.85 33.30 -8.33
CA GLY A 621 -24.27 34.71 -8.26
C GLY A 621 -23.43 35.66 -9.11
N LEU A 622 -23.72 36.95 -9.01
CA LEU A 622 -23.11 38.02 -9.80
C LEU A 622 -21.57 38.00 -9.70
N GLY A 623 -20.89 37.98 -10.85
CA GLY A 623 -19.42 37.94 -10.92
C GLY A 623 -18.77 36.57 -10.74
N SER A 624 -19.52 35.51 -10.40
CA SER A 624 -18.97 34.14 -10.28
C SER A 624 -18.41 33.59 -11.61
N GLY A 625 -18.99 34.01 -12.73
CA GLY A 625 -18.78 33.43 -14.06
C GLY A 625 -19.45 32.06 -14.26
N PHE A 626 -20.25 31.59 -13.30
CA PHE A 626 -20.97 30.33 -13.38
C PHE A 626 -22.36 30.56 -14.01
N LYS A 627 -22.66 29.81 -15.07
CA LYS A 627 -23.90 29.91 -15.84
C LYS A 627 -24.86 28.79 -15.44
N GLU A 628 -26.13 29.13 -15.26
CA GLU A 628 -27.19 28.27 -14.71
C GLU A 628 -28.44 28.28 -15.60
N GLY A 629 -29.29 27.26 -15.41
CA GLY A 629 -30.54 27.09 -16.15
C GLY A 629 -30.37 26.70 -17.62
N PRO A 630 -31.47 26.36 -18.31
CA PRO A 630 -31.46 25.99 -19.74
C PRO A 630 -30.94 27.14 -20.63
N GLU A 631 -31.16 28.40 -20.23
CA GLU A 631 -30.70 29.60 -20.95
C GLU A 631 -29.21 29.93 -20.71
N ARG A 632 -28.51 29.19 -19.84
CA ARG A 632 -27.08 29.38 -19.51
C ARG A 632 -26.73 30.84 -19.14
N VAL A 633 -27.52 31.44 -18.25
CA VAL A 633 -27.35 32.80 -17.72
C VAL A 633 -26.68 32.79 -16.34
N VAL A 634 -25.97 33.87 -15.98
CA VAL A 634 -25.39 34.00 -14.62
C VAL A 634 -26.50 34.46 -13.67
N SER A 635 -26.59 33.82 -12.50
CA SER A 635 -27.61 34.15 -11.49
C SER A 635 -27.50 35.60 -11.00
N SER A 636 -28.64 36.28 -10.82
CA SER A 636 -28.74 37.68 -10.40
C SER A 636 -28.53 37.92 -8.89
N ASP A 637 -28.44 36.84 -8.12
CA ASP A 637 -28.21 36.85 -6.68
C ASP A 637 -26.81 37.39 -6.32
N PRO A 638 -26.60 37.88 -5.09
CA PRO A 638 -25.28 38.23 -4.59
C PRO A 638 -24.27 37.07 -4.74
N LEU A 639 -22.99 37.41 -4.93
CA LEU A 639 -21.91 36.43 -5.02
C LEU A 639 -21.91 35.53 -3.77
N MET A 640 -21.99 34.21 -3.98
CA MET A 640 -22.11 33.22 -2.92
C MET A 640 -21.34 31.93 -3.21
N LEU A 641 -20.83 31.28 -2.16
CA LEU A 641 -20.23 29.95 -2.24
C LEU A 641 -21.21 28.91 -1.69
N CYS A 642 -21.72 28.05 -2.55
CA CYS A 642 -22.64 26.98 -2.18
C CYS A 642 -21.88 25.70 -1.85
N VAL A 643 -22.26 25.04 -0.76
CA VAL A 643 -21.73 23.73 -0.33
C VAL A 643 -22.89 22.73 -0.32
N SER A 644 -22.66 21.54 -0.89
CA SER A 644 -23.61 20.43 -0.86
C SER A 644 -22.89 19.11 -0.57
N SER A 645 -23.43 18.30 0.35
CA SER A 645 -22.88 17.01 0.78
C SER A 645 -24.01 15.98 0.96
N THR A 646 -23.68 14.69 0.87
CA THR A 646 -24.53 13.56 1.27
C THR A 646 -24.08 12.95 2.61
N ASP A 647 -22.95 13.38 3.15
CA ASP A 647 -22.45 13.05 4.49
C ASP A 647 -22.52 14.28 5.41
N ASP A 648 -23.02 14.09 6.63
CA ASP A 648 -23.16 15.12 7.66
C ASP A 648 -21.81 15.53 8.25
N GLN A 649 -20.89 14.60 8.50
CA GLN A 649 -19.56 14.95 9.02
C GLN A 649 -18.77 15.75 7.99
N GLY A 650 -18.80 15.32 6.72
CA GLY A 650 -18.30 16.06 5.57
C GLY A 650 -18.96 17.43 5.39
N HIS A 651 -20.28 17.54 5.59
CA HIS A 651 -20.98 18.83 5.52
C HIS A 651 -20.48 19.80 6.60
N GLN A 652 -20.44 19.36 7.85
CA GLN A 652 -20.02 20.18 8.99
C GLN A 652 -18.56 20.63 8.88
N GLU A 653 -17.65 19.74 8.49
CA GLU A 653 -16.24 20.10 8.27
C GLU A 653 -16.05 21.00 7.04
N ALA A 654 -16.87 20.84 5.99
CA ALA A 654 -16.85 21.73 4.83
C ALA A 654 -17.32 23.14 5.19
N VAL A 655 -18.38 23.26 5.99
CA VAL A 655 -18.86 24.53 6.55
C VAL A 655 -17.73 25.22 7.30
N ARG A 656 -17.13 24.54 8.28
CA ARG A 656 -16.05 25.07 9.12
C ARG A 656 -14.85 25.57 8.30
N LEU A 657 -14.42 24.80 7.30
CA LEU A 657 -13.29 25.18 6.43
C LEU A 657 -13.62 26.35 5.49
N VAL A 658 -14.88 26.51 5.07
CA VAL A 658 -15.32 27.66 4.28
C VAL A 658 -15.41 28.91 5.14
N GLU A 659 -15.87 28.83 6.39
CA GLU A 659 -15.84 29.94 7.35
C GLU A 659 -14.43 30.47 7.59
N GLU A 660 -13.45 29.57 7.81
CA GLU A 660 -12.03 29.92 7.94
C GLU A 660 -11.50 30.63 6.69
N LEU A 661 -11.80 30.10 5.50
CA LEU A 661 -11.40 30.69 4.21
C LEU A 661 -12.00 32.09 4.04
N LEU A 662 -13.31 32.25 4.21
CA LEU A 662 -13.99 33.52 4.00
C LEU A 662 -13.58 34.57 5.03
N THR A 663 -13.36 34.18 6.29
CA THR A 663 -12.75 35.06 7.29
C THR A 663 -11.38 35.57 6.84
N GLY A 664 -10.55 34.69 6.28
CA GLY A 664 -9.26 35.06 5.69
C GLY A 664 -9.37 36.02 4.50
N VAL A 665 -10.35 35.81 3.61
CA VAL A 665 -10.63 36.69 2.45
C VAL A 665 -11.18 38.05 2.91
N HIS A 666 -12.07 38.09 3.90
CA HIS A 666 -12.60 39.33 4.49
C HIS A 666 -11.50 40.15 5.18
N ASN A 667 -10.56 39.50 5.89
CA ASN A 667 -9.39 40.19 6.44
C ASN A 667 -8.56 40.85 5.32
N GLN A 668 -8.20 40.09 4.27
CA GLN A 668 -7.47 40.62 3.12
C GLN A 668 -8.20 41.77 2.41
N TYR A 669 -9.53 41.76 2.38
CA TYR A 669 -10.31 42.85 1.79
C TYR A 669 -10.31 44.10 2.66
N ARG A 670 -10.38 43.97 3.99
CA ARG A 670 -10.25 45.12 4.90
C ARG A 670 -8.86 45.78 4.77
N ASP A 671 -7.80 44.98 4.64
CA ASP A 671 -6.44 45.47 4.41
C ASP A 671 -6.29 46.16 3.03
N PHE A 672 -6.94 45.61 2.00
CA PHE A 672 -7.01 46.23 0.67
C PHE A 672 -7.78 47.56 0.69
N CYS A 673 -8.94 47.63 1.35
CA CYS A 673 -9.70 48.88 1.48
C CYS A 673 -8.89 49.95 2.23
N SER A 674 -8.23 49.57 3.33
CA SER A 674 -7.36 50.45 4.12
C SER A 674 -6.21 51.03 3.27
N SER A 675 -5.52 50.19 2.50
CA SER A 675 -4.38 50.61 1.67
C SER A 675 -4.77 51.37 0.39
N THR A 676 -6.01 51.24 -0.08
CA THR A 676 -6.54 51.96 -1.26
C THR A 676 -7.43 53.18 -0.92
N GLY A 677 -7.58 53.50 0.37
CA GLY A 677 -8.44 54.61 0.82
C GLY A 677 -9.94 54.37 0.63
N ARG A 678 -10.37 53.14 0.34
CA ARG A 678 -11.78 52.76 0.20
C ARG A 678 -12.44 52.61 1.57
N ARG A 679 -13.73 52.91 1.68
CA ARG A 679 -14.51 52.67 2.91
C ARG A 679 -14.46 51.18 3.27
N ILE A 680 -13.91 50.87 4.43
CA ILE A 680 -13.87 49.50 4.97
C ILE A 680 -15.30 49.04 5.32
N PRO A 681 -15.83 47.97 4.70
CA PRO A 681 -17.18 47.48 5.00
C PRO A 681 -17.19 46.56 6.23
N ALA A 682 -18.34 46.52 6.91
CA ALA A 682 -18.58 45.65 8.06
C ALA A 682 -18.91 44.21 7.62
N LEU A 683 -17.91 43.51 7.07
CA LEU A 683 -18.06 42.13 6.60
C LEU A 683 -18.10 41.13 7.76
N LYS A 684 -19.05 40.20 7.67
CA LYS A 684 -19.15 38.98 8.48
C LYS A 684 -19.44 37.80 7.55
N VAL A 685 -19.08 36.60 7.97
CA VAL A 685 -19.48 35.38 7.26
C VAL A 685 -20.94 35.09 7.61
N GLU A 686 -21.80 35.08 6.59
CA GLU A 686 -23.23 34.79 6.71
C GLU A 686 -23.54 33.48 5.99
N VAL A 687 -24.19 32.56 6.70
CA VAL A 687 -24.47 31.19 6.24
C VAL A 687 -25.99 30.96 6.22
N ASN A 688 -26.52 30.68 5.04
CA ASN A 688 -27.90 30.24 4.87
C ASN A 688 -27.92 28.71 4.78
N HIS A 689 -28.58 28.04 5.72
CA HIS A 689 -28.74 26.58 5.71
C HIS A 689 -30.01 26.17 4.96
N GLY A 690 -29.96 25.02 4.28
CA GLY A 690 -31.04 24.51 3.44
C GLY A 690 -30.87 24.85 1.95
N PRO A 691 -31.79 24.38 1.08
CA PRO A 691 -31.76 24.68 -0.35
C PRO A 691 -31.87 26.18 -0.63
N ARG A 692 -31.21 26.64 -1.70
CA ARG A 692 -31.37 28.01 -2.18
C ARG A 692 -32.81 28.19 -2.71
N PRO A 693 -33.51 29.29 -2.39
CA PRO A 693 -34.82 29.57 -2.98
C PRO A 693 -34.77 29.50 -4.52
N GLY A 694 -35.60 28.65 -5.11
CA GLY A 694 -35.64 28.43 -6.57
C GLY A 694 -34.72 27.33 -7.12
N SER A 695 -33.91 26.64 -6.31
CA SER A 695 -33.27 25.40 -6.76
C SER A 695 -34.29 24.25 -6.79
N ARG A 696 -34.57 23.73 -7.98
CA ARG A 696 -35.12 22.37 -8.17
C ARG A 696 -33.97 21.37 -8.28
#